data_AF-A0A8B8AFQ5-F1
#
_entry.id   AF-A0A8B8AFQ5-F1
#
_cell.length_a   1.000
_cell.length_b   1.000
_cell.length_c   1.000
_cell.angle_alpha   90.00
_cell.angle_beta   90.00
_cell.angle_gamma   90.00
#
_symmetry.space_group_name_H-M   'P 1'
#
loop_
_entity.id
_entity.type
_entity.pdbx_description
1 polymer ?
#
loop_
_entity_poly.entity_id
_entity_poly.type
_entity_poly.pdbx_seq_one_letter_code
_entity_poly.pdbx_strand_id
1 'polypeptide(L)'
;MNHTSYSSEAVYLFMCREVGSPTEVRIRREMADTSEEVTRSLMIMRGLESEMGGSLREGFRIKDCDMDVMFWLPDHKVICDLSQMSLYRIPQHTVILMECVDVSPGSARLKMLTFNSEYSQVYSSYIVINGEFYISSSLFRKRYLDFTKKNVACGTFSIEHGPCATFTVSGQFKMDRAYCFRCNHWPCIALPWIQRCQFKHWPPENVLSTIVNEGCHVVPICSAPSDLERDSEWRISFSIAERKLVYSMNHCQFICYGMLKIFLKEVINADDDDPCLSSYYMKTDLFWVIHNDRRIEWTPFNLFLCFWNCLKLLLSWVYRGECPNFFIPQNNMFRVKVVGHKQAALFEKLYALYNKGISCLLSSPTIGEYLIMSTLVITLTPLGITEECEIISDLCLDVCLFNEINRLLQLSVNNIEEYNCAFIALEQFQKKRLTSYQEITVQLLLSKLYKNYCFMQIPHKAISNKNHLNKKTLNLMKEALRIGCVSDNIYLALYYYKNSQYDELLGYLKLAQKRLHRSYVVHYIFGDTAEYARAMAGVSLSDRIKKCCCICDIILYIEHVYINELVPELIASKADGNACLCIPPLVMLHMLFVLNHHKLGNSDMSQKSVQKFYNLMLHDDEAYVPKNLRDISWQMLGICQQICGDYDGAFRSFQFSLQQFQFNFIMKASSIRILTILGRLLRKY
;
A
#
# COMPACT_ATOMS: atom_id res chain seq x y z
N MET A 1 38.49 -0.54 18.94
CA MET A 1 37.97 0.23 17.79
C MET A 1 38.57 -0.22 16.43
N ASN A 2 39.04 -1.47 16.25
CA ASN A 2 39.63 -1.95 14.97
C ASN A 2 38.93 -3.20 14.38
N HIS A 3 37.64 -3.39 14.63
CA HIS A 3 36.78 -4.31 13.87
C HIS A 3 35.68 -3.44 13.24
N THR A 4 35.32 -3.45 11.96
CA THR A 4 35.68 -4.28 10.79
C THR A 4 34.98 -3.58 9.60
N SER A 5 35.68 -2.80 8.79
CA SER A 5 35.09 -2.15 7.59
C SER A 5 34.38 -3.17 6.68
N TYR A 6 34.99 -4.35 6.54
CA TYR A 6 34.44 -5.51 5.81
C TYR A 6 33.15 -6.08 6.42
N SER A 7 32.98 -6.04 7.74
CA SER A 7 31.74 -6.52 8.37
C SER A 7 30.59 -5.53 8.17
N SER A 8 30.90 -4.23 8.15
CA SER A 8 29.91 -3.19 7.85
C SER A 8 29.38 -3.31 6.42
N GLU A 9 30.28 -3.53 5.45
CA GLU A 9 29.91 -3.75 4.05
C GLU A 9 29.08 -5.03 3.87
N ALA A 10 29.51 -6.16 4.46
CA ALA A 10 28.76 -7.40 4.36
C ALA A 10 27.36 -7.30 5.00
N VAL A 11 27.23 -6.65 6.16
CA VAL A 11 25.90 -6.40 6.76
C VAL A 11 25.07 -5.45 5.90
N TYR A 12 25.66 -4.43 5.28
CA TYR A 12 24.95 -3.60 4.31
C TYR A 12 24.34 -4.46 3.18
N LEU A 13 25.09 -5.42 2.63
CA LEU A 13 24.58 -6.31 1.58
C LEU A 13 23.41 -7.20 2.04
N PHE A 14 23.48 -7.76 3.25
CA PHE A 14 22.37 -8.53 3.81
C PHE A 14 21.16 -7.64 4.13
N MET A 15 21.39 -6.44 4.65
CA MET A 15 20.33 -5.46 4.89
C MET A 15 19.66 -5.01 3.59
N CYS A 16 20.37 -4.96 2.46
CA CYS A 16 19.76 -4.74 1.15
C CYS A 16 18.75 -5.84 0.77
N ARG A 17 18.93 -7.09 1.23
CA ARG A 17 17.94 -8.16 0.98
C ARG A 17 16.64 -7.95 1.77
N GLU A 18 16.73 -7.42 2.99
CA GLU A 18 15.55 -7.16 3.82
C GLU A 18 14.85 -5.83 3.52
N VAL A 19 15.63 -4.76 3.43
CA VAL A 19 15.12 -3.40 3.24
C VAL A 19 14.77 -3.16 1.78
N GLY A 20 15.56 -3.75 0.88
CA GLY A 20 15.50 -3.59 -0.57
C GLY A 20 16.77 -2.95 -1.12
N SER A 21 17.24 -3.46 -2.25
CA SER A 21 18.35 -2.91 -3.02
C SER A 21 18.06 -1.52 -3.59
N PRO A 22 19.10 -0.78 -4.06
CA PRO A 22 18.91 0.48 -4.78
C PRO A 22 17.90 0.38 -5.93
N THR A 23 17.97 -0.71 -6.71
CA THR A 23 17.07 -0.92 -7.86
C THR A 23 15.64 -1.24 -7.42
N GLU A 24 15.43 -2.11 -6.43
CA GLU A 24 14.09 -2.39 -5.92
C GLU A 24 13.44 -1.16 -5.29
N VAL A 25 14.19 -0.39 -4.50
CA VAL A 25 13.69 0.84 -3.88
C VAL A 25 13.32 1.87 -4.94
N ARG A 26 14.13 1.99 -6.00
CA ARG A 26 13.79 2.84 -7.16
C ARG A 26 12.50 2.38 -7.84
N ILE A 27 12.36 1.09 -8.12
CA ILE A 27 11.12 0.53 -8.69
C ILE A 27 9.93 0.88 -7.79
N ARG A 28 9.99 0.55 -6.49
CA ARG A 28 8.89 0.80 -5.55
C ARG A 28 8.45 2.28 -5.53
N ARG A 29 9.41 3.21 -5.57
CA ARG A 29 9.15 4.67 -5.59
C ARG A 29 8.56 5.14 -6.92
N GLU A 30 9.17 4.79 -8.05
CA GLU A 30 8.70 5.18 -9.39
C GLU A 30 7.26 4.67 -9.66
N MET A 31 6.97 3.43 -9.25
CA MET A 31 5.64 2.83 -9.39
C MET A 31 4.58 3.59 -8.58
N ALA A 32 4.93 3.96 -7.35
CA ALA A 32 4.03 4.70 -6.47
C ALA A 32 3.77 6.13 -6.98
N ASP A 33 4.82 6.83 -7.43
CA ASP A 33 4.73 8.16 -8.05
C ASP A 33 3.83 8.13 -9.31
N THR A 34 4.00 7.10 -10.15
CA THR A 34 3.19 6.93 -11.37
C THR A 34 1.73 6.65 -11.04
N SER A 35 1.46 5.76 -10.07
CA SER A 35 0.09 5.47 -9.65
C SER A 35 -0.61 6.72 -9.10
N GLU A 36 0.08 7.52 -8.29
CA GLU A 36 -0.44 8.76 -7.72
C GLU A 36 -0.78 9.79 -8.81
N GLU A 37 0.14 10.04 -9.76
CA GLU A 37 -0.09 11.01 -10.84
C GLU A 37 -1.27 10.60 -11.73
N VAL A 38 -1.38 9.31 -12.08
CA VAL A 38 -2.48 8.82 -12.93
C VAL A 38 -3.82 8.86 -12.20
N THR A 39 -3.85 8.49 -10.92
CA THR A 39 -5.08 8.47 -10.10
C THR A 39 -5.53 9.86 -9.68
N ARG A 40 -4.64 10.86 -9.67
CA ARG A 40 -4.94 12.22 -9.21
C ARG A 40 -6.14 12.85 -9.91
N SER A 41 -6.19 12.77 -11.24
CA SER A 41 -7.30 13.36 -12.01
C SER A 41 -8.65 12.71 -11.67
N LEU A 42 -8.64 11.40 -11.44
CA LEU A 42 -9.83 10.64 -11.01
C LEU A 42 -10.25 11.05 -9.59
N MET A 43 -9.30 11.21 -8.67
CA MET A 43 -9.62 11.66 -7.31
C MET A 43 -10.20 13.07 -7.31
N ILE A 44 -9.62 14.00 -8.06
CA ILE A 44 -10.14 15.38 -8.19
C ILE A 44 -11.57 15.36 -8.72
N MET A 45 -11.88 14.51 -9.70
CA MET A 45 -13.25 14.33 -10.20
C MET A 45 -14.21 13.82 -9.11
N ARG A 46 -13.72 13.02 -8.16
CA ARG A 46 -14.48 12.57 -6.98
C ARG A 46 -14.55 13.62 -5.85
N GLY A 47 -14.02 14.83 -6.08
CA GLY A 47 -14.04 15.93 -5.12
C GLY A 47 -12.98 15.82 -4.02
N LEU A 48 -11.98 14.95 -4.16
CA LEU A 48 -10.92 14.76 -3.18
C LEU A 48 -9.55 14.81 -3.84
N GLU A 49 -8.57 15.42 -3.19
CA GLU A 49 -7.16 15.16 -3.48
C GLU A 49 -6.60 14.22 -2.43
N SER A 50 -5.63 13.41 -2.81
CA SER A 50 -5.01 12.45 -1.91
C SER A 50 -3.53 12.33 -2.16
N GLU A 51 -2.78 12.06 -1.09
CA GLU A 51 -1.36 11.80 -1.18
C GLU A 51 -0.94 10.64 -0.30
N MET A 52 -0.17 9.72 -0.90
CA MET A 52 0.33 8.55 -0.22
C MET A 52 1.62 8.88 0.52
N GLY A 53 1.67 8.54 1.80
CA GLY A 53 2.83 8.60 2.67
C GLY A 53 3.12 7.23 3.30
N GLY A 54 3.75 7.27 4.46
CA GLY A 54 4.13 6.06 5.21
C GLY A 54 5.38 5.38 4.66
N SER A 55 5.85 4.40 5.41
CA SER A 55 7.11 3.72 5.12
C SER A 55 7.08 2.87 3.85
N LEU A 56 5.89 2.40 3.46
CA LEU A 56 5.71 1.72 2.19
C LEU A 56 5.95 2.63 0.99
N ARG A 57 5.52 3.89 1.06
CA ARG A 57 5.79 4.88 0.02
C ARG A 57 7.26 5.26 -0.04
N GLU A 58 7.92 5.31 1.10
CA GLU A 58 9.36 5.60 1.18
C GLU A 58 10.23 4.49 0.54
N GLY A 59 9.69 3.28 0.37
CA GLY A 59 10.32 2.15 -0.31
C GLY A 59 10.59 0.92 0.57
N PHE A 60 10.23 0.97 1.86
CA PHE A 60 10.48 -0.12 2.82
C PHE A 60 9.52 -1.30 2.62
N ARG A 61 10.01 -2.53 2.73
CA ARG A 61 9.19 -3.76 2.76
C ARG A 61 9.50 -4.64 3.98
N ILE A 62 9.79 -3.97 5.10
CA ILE A 62 10.05 -4.60 6.39
C ILE A 62 8.72 -4.99 7.06
N LYS A 63 8.72 -5.97 7.95
CA LYS A 63 7.55 -6.36 8.75
C LYS A 63 6.95 -5.17 9.52
N ASP A 64 5.63 -5.00 9.44
CA ASP A 64 4.85 -3.89 10.02
C ASP A 64 5.08 -2.52 9.37
N CYS A 65 5.42 -2.48 8.08
CA CYS A 65 5.33 -1.23 7.33
C CYS A 65 3.89 -0.75 7.13
N ASP A 66 3.69 0.54 7.31
CA ASP A 66 2.43 1.27 7.21
C ASP A 66 2.22 1.94 5.84
N MET A 67 0.96 2.00 5.41
CA MET A 67 0.53 2.83 4.29
C MET A 67 -0.33 3.97 4.84
N ASP A 68 0.18 5.18 4.73
CA ASP A 68 -0.57 6.36 5.14
C ASP A 68 -1.14 7.03 3.90
N VAL A 69 -2.38 7.48 3.94
CA VAL A 69 -2.97 8.30 2.89
C VAL A 69 -3.63 9.52 3.51
N MET A 70 -3.16 10.69 3.09
CA MET A 70 -3.79 11.96 3.43
C MET A 70 -4.82 12.32 2.37
N PHE A 71 -6.00 12.77 2.78
CA PHE A 71 -7.06 13.27 1.90
C PHE A 71 -7.41 14.71 2.27
N TRP A 72 -7.57 15.57 1.27
CA TRP A 72 -8.07 16.93 1.49
C TRP A 72 -9.04 17.35 0.38
N LEU A 73 -9.85 18.37 0.67
CA LEU A 73 -10.79 18.93 -0.30
C LEU A 73 -10.08 19.99 -1.14
N PRO A 74 -10.09 19.87 -2.49
CA PRO A 74 -9.37 20.80 -3.37
C PRO A 74 -9.90 22.24 -3.24
N ASP A 75 -11.19 22.43 -2.97
CA ASP A 75 -11.81 23.76 -2.90
C ASP A 75 -11.60 24.46 -1.55
N HIS A 76 -11.04 23.77 -0.56
CA HIS A 76 -10.74 24.34 0.77
C HIS A 76 -9.27 24.75 0.83
N LYS A 77 -9.01 26.06 0.81
CA LYS A 77 -7.66 26.64 0.74
C LYS A 77 -7.29 27.24 2.09
N VAL A 78 -6.19 26.76 2.67
CA VAL A 78 -5.64 27.32 3.91
C VAL A 78 -4.62 28.40 3.59
N ILE A 79 -4.76 29.56 4.20
CA ILE A 79 -3.86 30.70 4.09
C ILE A 79 -3.14 30.97 5.41
N CYS A 80 -1.91 31.48 5.31
CA CYS A 80 -1.09 31.87 6.47
C CYS A 80 -1.16 33.37 6.77
N ASP A 81 -1.58 34.17 5.78
CA ASP A 81 -1.65 35.63 5.87
C ASP A 81 -2.90 36.12 5.13
N LEU A 82 -3.58 37.11 5.70
CA LEU A 82 -4.79 37.73 5.12
C LEU A 82 -4.52 38.37 3.75
N SER A 83 -3.29 38.81 3.49
CA SER A 83 -2.90 39.32 2.16
C SER A 83 -3.12 38.30 1.03
N GLN A 84 -3.07 37.00 1.36
CA GLN A 84 -3.22 35.88 0.43
C GLN A 84 -4.69 35.63 0.04
N MET A 85 -5.67 36.27 0.70
CA MET A 85 -7.09 36.14 0.33
C MET A 85 -7.36 36.56 -1.11
N SER A 86 -6.60 37.54 -1.63
CA SER A 86 -6.73 38.05 -3.00
C SER A 86 -6.38 37.01 -4.09
N LEU A 87 -5.68 35.93 -3.72
CA LEU A 87 -5.24 34.88 -4.64
C LEU A 87 -6.37 33.90 -5.01
N TYR A 88 -7.48 33.89 -4.27
CA TYR A 88 -8.54 32.89 -4.41
C TYR A 88 -9.87 33.50 -4.83
N ARG A 89 -10.59 32.79 -5.73
CA ARG A 89 -11.91 33.23 -6.22
C ARG A 89 -13.00 32.79 -5.26
N ILE A 90 -13.67 33.76 -4.64
CA ILE A 90 -14.87 33.58 -3.81
C ILE A 90 -16.09 33.74 -4.75
N PRO A 91 -17.12 32.87 -4.71
CA PRO A 91 -17.42 31.85 -3.70
C PRO A 91 -16.90 30.43 -4.01
N GLN A 92 -16.20 30.23 -5.12
CA GLN A 92 -15.75 28.89 -5.55
C GLN A 92 -14.81 28.23 -4.54
N HIS A 93 -14.02 29.01 -3.79
CA HIS A 93 -13.10 28.49 -2.78
C HIS A 93 -13.53 28.86 -1.37
N THR A 94 -13.48 27.87 -0.47
CA THR A 94 -13.59 28.08 0.98
C THR A 94 -12.21 28.45 1.52
N VAL A 95 -12.06 29.65 2.08
CA VAL A 95 -10.79 30.17 2.59
C VAL A 95 -10.74 30.02 4.11
N ILE A 96 -9.68 29.38 4.60
CA ILE A 96 -9.45 29.10 6.01
C ILE A 96 -8.13 29.76 6.42
N LEU A 97 -8.16 30.61 7.45
CA LEU A 97 -6.97 31.22 8.01
C LEU A 97 -6.33 30.30 9.06
N MET A 98 -5.04 30.03 8.91
CA MET A 98 -4.23 29.31 9.89
C MET A 98 -3.56 30.28 10.85
N GLU A 99 -4.05 30.31 12.09
CA GLU A 99 -3.51 31.13 13.17
C GLU A 99 -2.52 30.31 14.01
N CYS A 100 -1.25 30.71 13.99
CA CYS A 100 -0.17 30.08 14.75
C CYS A 100 0.23 30.88 16.01
N VAL A 101 -0.50 31.97 16.31
CA VAL A 101 -0.24 32.84 17.47
C VAL A 101 -0.97 32.28 18.69
N ASP A 102 -0.32 32.31 19.86
CA ASP A 102 -0.84 31.80 21.15
C ASP A 102 -1.14 30.28 21.22
N VAL A 103 -0.58 29.49 20.30
CA VAL A 103 -0.70 28.01 20.27
C VAL A 103 0.67 27.36 20.52
N SER A 104 0.70 26.12 20.98
CA SER A 104 1.96 25.37 21.13
C SER A 104 2.72 25.29 19.80
N PRO A 105 4.07 25.43 19.78
CA PRO A 105 4.85 25.35 18.55
C PRO A 105 4.55 24.09 17.74
N GLY A 106 4.20 24.25 16.46
CA GLY A 106 3.79 23.15 15.58
C GLY A 106 2.29 22.84 15.57
N SER A 107 1.50 23.54 16.38
CA SER A 107 0.03 23.55 16.31
C SER A 107 -0.49 24.88 15.75
N ALA A 108 -1.71 24.85 15.23
CA ALA A 108 -2.41 26.03 14.70
C ALA A 108 -3.93 25.93 14.95
N ARG A 109 -4.60 27.07 14.98
CA ARG A 109 -6.07 27.17 14.96
C ARG A 109 -6.54 27.52 13.55
N LEU A 110 -7.66 26.93 13.13
CA LEU A 110 -8.23 27.14 11.81
C LEU A 110 -9.49 28.00 11.89
N LYS A 111 -9.39 29.25 11.46
CA LYS A 111 -10.50 30.21 11.40
C LYS A 111 -11.13 30.21 10.00
N MET A 112 -12.44 30.02 9.90
CA MET A 112 -13.14 30.05 8.62
C MET A 112 -13.50 31.49 8.24
N LEU A 113 -13.11 31.91 7.04
CA LEU A 113 -13.39 33.26 6.53
C LEU A 113 -14.56 33.29 5.54
N THR A 114 -14.80 32.19 4.83
CA THR A 114 -15.89 32.08 3.85
C THR A 114 -16.71 30.82 4.05
N PHE A 115 -17.99 30.88 3.66
CA PHE A 115 -18.92 29.76 3.72
C PHE A 115 -19.38 29.42 2.31
N ASN A 116 -19.27 28.15 1.92
CA ASN A 116 -19.75 27.62 0.65
C ASN A 116 -20.61 26.36 0.90
N SER A 117 -21.91 26.42 0.63
CA SER A 117 -22.89 25.44 1.09
C SER A 117 -22.75 23.98 0.59
N GLU A 118 -21.77 23.66 -0.25
CA GLU A 118 -21.70 22.36 -0.95
C GLU A 118 -21.18 21.18 -0.08
N TYR A 119 -20.45 21.42 1.02
CA TYR A 119 -19.80 20.34 1.80
C TYR A 119 -20.24 20.28 3.28
N SER A 120 -21.37 19.63 3.56
CA SER A 120 -22.03 19.57 4.89
C SER A 120 -21.16 19.08 6.07
N GLN A 121 -20.13 18.27 5.82
CA GLN A 121 -19.29 17.65 6.84
C GLN A 121 -18.32 18.65 7.48
N VAL A 122 -17.81 19.61 6.71
CA VAL A 122 -16.94 20.68 7.22
C VAL A 122 -17.77 21.71 7.98
N TYR A 123 -18.93 22.12 7.43
CA TYR A 123 -19.82 23.09 8.09
C TYR A 123 -20.40 22.59 9.40
N SER A 124 -20.63 21.30 9.54
CA SER A 124 -21.14 20.81 10.81
C SER A 124 -20.04 20.83 11.90
N SER A 125 -18.76 20.98 11.55
CA SER A 125 -17.58 20.84 12.43
C SER A 125 -17.07 22.16 13.01
N TYR A 126 -17.80 23.28 12.84
CA TYR A 126 -17.40 24.55 13.43
C TYR A 126 -17.83 24.70 14.88
N ILE A 127 -17.06 25.50 15.60
CA ILE A 127 -17.36 26.02 16.93
C ILE A 127 -17.23 27.55 16.87
N VAL A 128 -17.99 28.26 17.70
CA VAL A 128 -17.91 29.71 17.80
C VAL A 128 -17.10 30.06 19.04
N ILE A 129 -15.95 30.70 18.86
CA ILE A 129 -15.11 31.22 19.94
C ILE A 129 -15.08 32.74 19.79
N ASN A 130 -15.52 33.48 20.80
CA ASN A 130 -15.53 34.96 20.80
C ASN A 130 -16.22 35.59 19.59
N GLY A 131 -17.28 34.96 19.06
CA GLY A 131 -18.04 35.45 17.90
C GLY A 131 -17.43 35.08 16.54
N GLU A 132 -16.31 34.36 16.53
CA GLU A 132 -15.59 33.93 15.33
C GLU A 132 -15.72 32.41 15.12
N PHE A 133 -15.68 31.98 13.85
CA PHE A 133 -15.92 30.58 13.47
C PHE A 133 -14.60 29.80 13.35
N TYR A 134 -14.40 28.81 14.21
CA TYR A 134 -13.23 27.93 14.21
C TYR A 134 -13.61 26.49 13.88
N ILE A 135 -12.72 25.74 13.24
CA ILE A 135 -12.94 24.30 12.96
C ILE A 135 -12.41 23.45 14.12
N SER A 136 -13.30 22.69 14.77
CA SER A 136 -12.89 21.75 15.83
C SER A 136 -12.25 20.50 15.24
N SER A 137 -11.07 20.14 15.75
CA SER A 137 -10.34 18.94 15.28
C SER A 137 -10.99 17.65 15.75
N SER A 138 -11.60 17.62 16.94
CA SER A 138 -12.29 16.46 17.50
C SER A 138 -13.60 16.16 16.76
N LEU A 139 -14.43 17.19 16.48
CA LEU A 139 -15.65 17.03 15.70
C LEU A 139 -15.35 16.60 14.26
N PHE A 140 -14.37 17.24 13.63
CA PHE A 140 -13.95 16.91 12.27
C PHE A 140 -13.53 15.43 12.18
N ARG A 141 -12.67 14.97 13.09
CA ARG A 141 -12.19 13.58 13.11
C ARG A 141 -13.31 12.56 13.27
N LYS A 142 -14.27 12.79 14.18
CA LYS A 142 -15.43 11.88 14.36
C LYS A 142 -16.26 11.77 13.09
N ARG A 143 -16.54 12.88 12.40
CA ARG A 143 -17.36 12.86 11.18
C ARG A 143 -16.68 12.18 10.00
N TYR A 144 -15.38 12.40 9.84
CA TYR A 144 -14.62 11.75 8.78
C TYR A 144 -14.34 10.28 9.07
N LEU A 145 -14.28 9.88 10.34
CA LEU A 145 -14.31 8.46 10.74
C LEU A 145 -15.64 7.81 10.34
N ASP A 146 -16.78 8.45 10.62
CA ASP A 146 -18.10 7.95 10.20
C ASP A 146 -18.26 7.90 8.68
N PHE A 147 -17.73 8.90 7.97
CA PHE A 147 -17.67 8.90 6.52
C PHE A 147 -16.85 7.72 5.98
N THR A 148 -15.70 7.46 6.58
CA THR A 148 -14.84 6.31 6.23
C THR A 148 -15.57 5.00 6.47
N LYS A 149 -16.21 4.83 7.62
CA LYS A 149 -16.98 3.62 7.95
C LYS A 149 -18.11 3.33 6.97
N LYS A 150 -18.71 4.35 6.36
CA LYS A 150 -19.85 4.20 5.44
C LYS A 150 -19.44 4.02 3.98
N ASN A 151 -18.40 4.75 3.54
CA ASN A 151 -18.10 4.90 2.12
C ASN A 151 -16.84 4.16 1.67
N VAL A 152 -16.09 3.56 2.59
CA VAL A 152 -14.83 2.90 2.29
C VAL A 152 -14.97 1.39 2.44
N ALA A 153 -14.65 0.67 1.37
CA ALA A 153 -14.38 -0.75 1.42
C ALA A 153 -13.33 -1.06 2.50
N CYS A 154 -13.66 -1.97 3.40
CA CYS A 154 -12.93 -2.39 4.61
C CYS A 154 -12.90 -1.33 5.73
N GLY A 155 -13.57 -0.19 5.55
CA GLY A 155 -13.64 0.90 6.52
C GLY A 155 -14.56 0.63 7.71
N THR A 156 -15.44 -0.37 7.64
CA THR A 156 -16.41 -0.70 8.71
C THR A 156 -15.73 -1.00 10.04
N PHE A 157 -14.55 -1.64 10.00
CA PHE A 157 -13.74 -1.98 11.17
C PHE A 157 -12.67 -0.93 11.48
N SER A 158 -12.79 0.29 10.94
CA SER A 158 -11.82 1.34 11.22
C SER A 158 -11.84 1.76 12.70
N ILE A 159 -10.64 1.84 13.26
CA ILE A 159 -10.38 2.27 14.64
C ILE A 159 -9.73 3.65 14.58
N GLU A 160 -10.04 4.49 15.56
CA GLU A 160 -9.40 5.79 15.70
C GLU A 160 -7.97 5.61 16.23
N HIS A 161 -6.98 6.12 15.49
CA HIS A 161 -5.57 6.10 15.88
C HIS A 161 -4.92 7.46 15.58
N GLY A 162 -4.83 8.32 16.60
CA GLY A 162 -4.37 9.70 16.42
C GLY A 162 -5.26 10.49 15.47
N PRO A 163 -4.73 11.13 14.39
CA PRO A 163 -5.54 11.82 13.39
C PRO A 163 -6.19 10.86 12.38
N CYS A 164 -5.83 9.58 12.41
CA CYS A 164 -6.13 8.63 11.35
C CYS A 164 -7.32 7.75 11.71
N ALA A 165 -8.08 7.38 10.69
CA ALA A 165 -8.89 6.18 10.69
C ALA A 165 -8.02 5.02 10.19
N THR A 166 -7.62 4.13 11.10
CA THR A 166 -6.80 2.95 10.78
C THR A 166 -7.71 1.77 10.50
N PHE A 167 -7.48 1.08 9.39
CA PHE A 167 -8.13 -0.20 9.10
C PHE A 167 -7.15 -1.17 8.47
N THR A 168 -7.43 -2.46 8.62
CA THR A 168 -6.59 -3.52 8.07
C THR A 168 -7.21 -4.04 6.77
N VAL A 169 -6.48 -3.90 5.67
CA VAL A 169 -6.86 -4.49 4.37
C VAL A 169 -6.43 -5.97 4.38
N SER A 170 -7.42 -6.84 4.16
CA SER A 170 -7.26 -8.30 4.04
C SER A 170 -6.50 -8.96 5.20
N GLY A 171 -6.64 -8.42 6.41
CA GLY A 171 -6.04 -8.96 7.63
C GLY A 171 -4.52 -8.83 7.74
N GLN A 172 -3.84 -8.20 6.78
CA GLN A 172 -2.37 -8.14 6.71
C GLN A 172 -1.80 -6.73 6.64
N PHE A 173 -2.49 -5.80 5.98
CA PHE A 173 -1.95 -4.47 5.72
C PHE A 173 -2.69 -3.40 6.52
N LYS A 174 -2.02 -2.76 7.47
CA LYS A 174 -2.56 -1.58 8.16
C LYS A 174 -2.50 -0.38 7.22
N MET A 175 -3.64 0.26 7.03
CA MET A 175 -3.79 1.47 6.24
C MET A 175 -4.38 2.58 7.11
N ASP A 176 -3.67 3.70 7.16
CA ASP A 176 -4.06 4.88 7.94
C ASP A 176 -4.59 5.95 6.98
N ARG A 177 -5.84 6.36 7.18
CA ARG A 177 -6.44 7.47 6.42
C ARG A 177 -6.57 8.70 7.30
N ALA A 178 -5.87 9.77 6.93
CA ALA A 178 -5.97 11.07 7.58
C ALA A 178 -6.69 12.06 6.66
N TYR A 179 -7.72 12.73 7.18
CA TYR A 179 -8.33 13.86 6.49
C TYR A 179 -7.69 15.15 6.99
N CYS A 180 -7.26 16.01 6.08
CA CYS A 180 -6.49 17.20 6.38
C CYS A 180 -6.87 18.38 5.49
N PHE A 181 -6.30 19.54 5.78
CA PHE A 181 -6.36 20.69 4.89
C PHE A 181 -4.96 21.01 4.35
N ARG A 182 -4.92 21.47 3.09
CA ARG A 182 -3.68 21.84 2.42
C ARG A 182 -3.47 23.35 2.47
N CYS A 183 -2.27 23.75 2.90
CA CYS A 183 -1.77 25.10 2.76
C CYS A 183 -0.68 25.12 1.68
N ASN A 184 -0.87 25.93 0.63
CA ASN A 184 0.11 26.03 -0.46
C ASN A 184 1.33 26.87 -0.10
N HIS A 185 1.31 27.54 1.06
CA HIS A 185 2.38 28.43 1.50
C HIS A 185 3.15 27.80 2.66
N TRP A 186 4.45 28.07 2.72
CA TRP A 186 5.27 27.63 3.85
C TRP A 186 4.93 28.48 5.09
N PRO A 187 4.66 27.87 6.25
CA PRO A 187 4.24 28.62 7.42
C PRO A 187 5.41 29.43 8.00
N CYS A 188 5.10 30.62 8.54
CA CYS A 188 6.10 31.56 9.06
C CYS A 188 7.00 30.93 10.14
N ILE A 189 6.41 30.09 11.00
CA ILE A 189 7.12 29.38 12.08
C ILE A 189 8.20 28.41 11.57
N ALA A 190 8.09 27.94 10.32
CA ALA A 190 9.03 27.03 9.69
C ALA A 190 9.98 27.73 8.69
N LEU A 191 9.92 29.06 8.55
CA LEU A 191 10.88 29.80 7.71
C LEU A 191 12.35 29.65 8.15
N PRO A 192 12.69 29.60 9.46
CA PRO A 192 14.07 29.40 9.89
C PRO A 192 14.69 28.09 9.38
N TRP A 193 13.87 27.08 9.08
CA TRP A 193 14.33 25.83 8.49
C TRP A 193 14.96 26.04 7.11
N ILE A 194 14.38 26.89 6.27
CA ILE A 194 14.87 27.20 4.92
C ILE A 194 16.28 27.79 5.01
N GLN A 195 16.47 28.78 5.89
CA GLN A 195 17.76 29.42 6.12
C GLN A 195 18.81 28.41 6.61
N ARG A 196 18.41 27.51 7.51
CA ARG A 196 19.28 26.45 8.04
C ARG A 196 19.73 25.48 6.94
N CYS A 197 18.81 25.05 6.08
CA CYS A 197 19.10 24.18 4.94
C CYS A 197 20.02 24.85 3.91
N GLN A 198 19.82 26.14 3.61
CA GLN A 198 20.70 26.90 2.72
C GLN A 198 22.12 26.98 3.25
N PHE A 199 22.30 27.29 4.54
CA PHE A 199 23.62 27.36 5.18
C PHE A 199 24.34 26.00 5.18
N LYS A 200 23.60 24.91 5.40
CA LYS A 200 24.14 23.55 5.44
C LYS A 200 24.20 22.85 4.09
N HIS A 201 23.71 23.45 3.00
CA HIS A 201 23.64 22.87 1.65
C HIS A 201 23.02 21.46 1.63
N TRP A 202 22.05 21.22 2.52
CA TRP A 202 21.28 19.98 2.53
C TRP A 202 19.84 20.26 2.97
N PRO A 203 18.83 19.82 2.21
CA PRO A 203 18.90 19.04 0.96
C PRO A 203 19.42 19.85 -0.25
N PRO A 204 19.65 19.22 -1.42
CA PRO A 204 19.93 19.94 -2.66
C PRO A 204 18.89 21.03 -2.97
N GLU A 205 19.32 22.12 -3.62
CA GLU A 205 18.48 23.32 -3.81
C GLU A 205 17.21 23.06 -4.63
N ASN A 206 17.27 22.15 -5.61
CA ASN A 206 16.10 21.69 -6.36
C ASN A 206 15.06 21.01 -5.44
N VAL A 207 15.50 20.18 -4.50
CA VAL A 207 14.62 19.53 -3.53
C VAL A 207 14.07 20.57 -2.54
N LEU A 208 14.91 21.48 -2.05
CA LEU A 208 14.50 22.53 -1.12
C LEU A 208 13.40 23.42 -1.72
N SER A 209 13.62 23.95 -2.93
CA SER A 209 12.64 24.77 -3.65
C SER A 209 11.34 24.02 -3.90
N THR A 210 11.41 22.74 -4.28
CA THR A 210 10.22 21.92 -4.49
C THR A 210 9.43 21.72 -3.20
N ILE A 211 10.12 21.48 -2.07
CA ILE A 211 9.48 21.34 -0.74
C ILE A 211 8.75 22.64 -0.36
N VAL A 212 9.41 23.79 -0.52
CA VAL A 212 8.82 25.09 -0.17
C VAL A 212 7.59 25.40 -1.04
N ASN A 213 7.64 25.06 -2.34
CA ASN A 213 6.54 25.29 -3.28
C ASN A 213 5.30 24.41 -3.03
N GLU A 214 5.46 23.26 -2.38
CA GLU A 214 4.33 22.38 -2.07
C GLU A 214 3.55 22.78 -0.81
N GLY A 215 4.18 23.58 0.06
CA GLY A 215 3.59 24.08 1.29
C GLY A 215 3.52 23.04 2.40
N CYS A 216 2.45 23.05 3.19
CA CYS A 216 2.25 22.15 4.32
C CYS A 216 0.80 21.66 4.45
N HIS A 217 0.58 20.70 5.33
CA HIS A 217 -0.75 20.16 5.62
C HIS A 217 -1.10 20.42 7.08
N VAL A 218 -2.39 20.48 7.39
CA VAL A 218 -2.87 20.64 8.76
C VAL A 218 -3.77 19.46 9.11
N VAL A 219 -3.39 18.68 10.14
CA VAL A 219 -4.04 17.44 10.55
C VAL A 219 -4.74 17.57 11.91
N PRO A 220 -5.86 16.87 12.14
CA PRO A 220 -6.71 17.06 13.32
C PRO A 220 -6.17 16.35 14.58
N ILE A 221 -4.99 16.76 15.06
CA ILE A 221 -4.40 16.31 16.32
C ILE A 221 -4.40 17.48 17.32
N CYS A 222 -5.05 17.25 18.48
CA CYS A 222 -5.00 18.15 19.62
C CYS A 222 -3.70 17.93 20.42
N SER A 223 -3.04 19.01 20.87
CA SER A 223 -1.81 18.94 21.66
C SER A 223 -2.02 18.43 23.09
N ALA A 224 -3.25 18.54 23.62
CA ALA A 224 -3.66 18.06 24.94
C ALA A 224 -5.13 17.60 24.91
N PRO A 225 -5.41 16.29 24.78
CA PRO A 225 -6.77 15.77 24.65
C PRO A 225 -7.69 16.04 25.85
N SER A 226 -7.13 16.45 27.00
CA SER A 226 -7.86 16.72 28.24
C SER A 226 -8.39 18.15 28.34
N ASP A 227 -7.96 19.08 27.47
CA ASP A 227 -8.40 20.48 27.52
C ASP A 227 -9.38 20.79 26.40
N LEU A 228 -10.65 20.99 26.77
CA LEU A 228 -11.74 21.34 25.85
C LEU A 228 -11.49 22.67 25.10
N GLU A 229 -10.67 23.58 25.64
CA GLU A 229 -10.27 24.81 24.94
C GLU A 229 -9.26 24.56 23.81
N ARG A 230 -8.52 23.44 23.86
CA ARG A 230 -7.54 23.02 22.85
C ARG A 230 -8.12 22.06 21.81
N ASP A 231 -9.40 21.68 21.90
CA ASP A 231 -10.11 20.87 20.90
C ASP A 231 -10.23 21.55 19.52
N SER A 232 -9.86 22.83 19.45
CA SER A 232 -9.74 23.64 18.22
C SER A 232 -8.35 23.61 17.60
N GLU A 233 -7.37 22.99 18.25
CA GLU A 233 -5.99 22.92 17.77
C GLU A 233 -5.82 21.81 16.74
N TRP A 234 -5.05 22.14 15.72
CA TRP A 234 -4.62 21.25 14.66
C TRP A 234 -3.10 21.21 14.63
N ARG A 235 -2.51 20.11 14.19
CA ARG A 235 -1.05 19.98 14.04
C ARG A 235 -0.64 20.27 12.61
N ILE A 236 0.44 21.03 12.44
CA ILE A 236 1.08 21.22 11.14
C ILE A 236 1.88 19.96 10.79
N SER A 237 1.60 19.39 9.62
CA SER A 237 2.25 18.20 9.08
C SER A 237 3.08 18.54 7.85
N PHE A 238 4.30 18.00 7.83
CA PHE A 238 5.26 18.13 6.74
C PHE A 238 5.53 16.78 6.05
N SER A 239 4.57 15.83 6.09
CA SER A 239 4.75 14.47 5.57
C SER A 239 5.25 14.41 4.11
N ILE A 240 4.81 15.33 3.25
CA ILE A 240 5.29 15.42 1.87
C ILE A 240 6.76 15.84 1.82
N ALA A 241 7.12 16.87 2.59
CA ALA A 241 8.49 17.34 2.68
C ALA A 241 9.41 16.24 3.21
N GLU A 242 8.97 15.51 4.23
CA GLU A 242 9.68 14.34 4.77
C GLU A 242 9.90 13.27 3.70
N ARG A 243 8.86 12.91 2.93
CA ARG A 243 8.95 11.96 1.82
C ARG A 243 10.02 12.38 0.82
N LYS A 244 10.04 13.66 0.45
CA LYS A 244 11.04 14.21 -0.49
C LYS A 244 12.46 14.20 0.07
N LEU A 245 12.62 14.49 1.36
CA LEU A 245 13.91 14.36 2.03
C LEU A 245 14.40 12.91 2.00
N VAL A 246 13.53 11.93 2.30
CA VAL A 246 13.87 10.50 2.22
C VAL A 246 14.20 10.07 0.78
N TYR A 247 13.51 10.61 -0.22
CA TYR A 247 13.83 10.35 -1.64
C TYR A 247 15.20 10.91 -2.04
N SER A 248 15.64 12.01 -1.42
CA SER A 248 16.94 12.63 -1.66
C SER A 248 18.11 11.94 -0.95
N MET A 249 17.84 10.99 -0.05
CA MET A 249 18.87 10.22 0.64
C MET A 249 19.63 9.30 -0.31
N ASN A 250 20.91 9.10 -0.04
CA ASN A 250 21.65 8.01 -0.67
C ASN A 250 21.21 6.65 -0.09
N HIS A 251 21.60 5.56 -0.75
CA HIS A 251 21.13 4.24 -0.33
C HIS A 251 21.67 3.81 1.04
N CYS A 252 22.91 4.18 1.40
CA CYS A 252 23.46 3.88 2.73
C CYS A 252 22.65 4.55 3.86
N GLN A 253 22.25 5.81 3.67
CA GLN A 253 21.34 6.52 4.59
C GLN A 253 19.99 5.81 4.70
N PHE A 254 19.43 5.34 3.58
CA PHE A 254 18.17 4.61 3.57
C PHE A 254 18.26 3.24 4.29
N ILE A 255 19.34 2.50 4.08
CA ILE A 255 19.61 1.24 4.79
C ILE A 255 19.81 1.49 6.29
N CYS A 256 20.56 2.53 6.65
CA CYS A 256 20.73 2.93 8.05
C CYS A 256 19.38 3.28 8.70
N TYR A 257 18.49 3.97 7.98
CA TYR A 257 17.12 4.22 8.44
C TYR A 257 16.36 2.92 8.70
N GLY A 258 16.40 1.98 7.76
CA GLY A 258 15.78 0.66 7.91
C GLY A 258 16.32 -0.11 9.12
N MET A 259 17.64 -0.09 9.32
CA MET A 259 18.31 -0.70 10.46
C MET A 259 17.88 -0.08 11.80
N LEU A 260 17.75 1.26 11.87
CA LEU A 260 17.22 1.96 13.06
C LEU A 260 15.77 1.57 13.34
N LYS A 261 14.94 1.40 12.31
CA LYS A 261 13.54 0.97 12.49
C LYS A 261 13.43 -0.46 13.01
N ILE A 262 14.22 -1.38 12.46
CA ILE A 262 14.29 -2.78 12.93
C ILE A 262 14.77 -2.81 14.37
N PHE A 263 15.86 -2.12 14.68
CA PHE A 263 16.43 -2.08 16.02
C PHE A 263 15.48 -1.46 17.06
N LEU A 264 14.78 -0.36 16.70
CA LEU A 264 13.75 0.23 17.54
C LEU A 264 12.69 -0.81 17.91
N LYS A 265 12.22 -1.57 16.93
CA LYS A 265 11.14 -2.53 17.14
C LYS A 265 11.58 -3.75 17.93
N GLU A 266 12.70 -4.36 17.53
CA GLU A 266 13.14 -5.66 18.04
C GLU A 266 13.92 -5.58 19.34
N VAL A 267 14.45 -4.41 19.71
CA VAL A 267 15.31 -4.25 20.89
C VAL A 267 14.75 -3.20 21.84
N ILE A 268 14.45 -2.00 21.33
CA ILE A 268 13.99 -0.90 22.19
C ILE A 268 12.54 -1.13 22.65
N ASN A 269 11.65 -1.53 21.73
CA ASN A 269 10.22 -1.71 21.98
C ASN A 269 9.82 -3.19 22.19
N ALA A 270 10.78 -4.11 22.28
CA ALA A 270 10.50 -5.56 22.35
C ALA A 270 9.57 -5.96 23.50
N ASP A 271 9.75 -5.31 24.66
CA ASP A 271 9.05 -5.61 25.92
C ASP A 271 8.08 -4.48 26.33
N ASP A 272 7.74 -3.57 25.41
CA ASP A 272 6.94 -2.39 25.72
C ASP A 272 5.59 -2.42 24.97
N ASP A 273 4.51 -2.66 25.72
CA ASP A 273 3.14 -2.65 25.20
C ASP A 273 2.66 -1.23 24.81
N ASP A 274 3.28 -0.17 25.34
CA ASP A 274 3.00 1.24 25.00
C ASP A 274 4.31 2.01 24.72
N PRO A 275 4.96 1.76 23.57
CA PRO A 275 6.29 2.25 23.29
C PRO A 275 6.38 3.77 23.26
N CYS A 276 7.29 4.30 24.06
CA CYS A 276 7.55 5.75 24.13
C CYS A 276 8.13 6.31 22.81
N LEU A 277 8.87 5.48 22.07
CA LEU A 277 9.52 5.83 20.81
C LEU A 277 8.84 5.15 19.60
N SER A 278 8.52 5.96 18.59
CA SER A 278 8.05 5.55 17.27
C SER A 278 9.11 5.72 16.18
N SER A 279 8.82 5.17 14.99
CA SER A 279 9.64 5.29 13.77
C SER A 279 9.87 6.74 13.33
N TYR A 280 9.00 7.67 13.75
CA TYR A 280 9.11 9.10 13.47
C TYR A 280 10.33 9.75 14.15
N TYR A 281 10.68 9.31 15.37
CA TYR A 281 11.88 9.81 16.05
C TYR A 281 13.14 9.33 15.35
N MET A 282 13.17 8.08 14.88
CA MET A 282 14.31 7.54 14.11
C MET A 282 14.51 8.29 12.79
N LYS A 283 13.42 8.66 12.12
CA LYS A 283 13.47 9.48 10.91
C LYS A 283 14.05 10.87 11.20
N THR A 284 13.57 11.50 12.27
CA THR A 284 14.01 12.84 12.68
C THR A 284 15.48 12.83 13.11
N ASP A 285 15.89 11.83 13.89
CA ASP A 285 17.27 11.60 14.29
C ASP A 285 18.20 11.52 13.08
N LEU A 286 17.85 10.67 12.11
CA LEU A 286 18.60 10.53 10.87
C LEU A 286 18.71 11.84 10.08
N PHE A 287 17.62 12.61 9.95
CA PHE A 287 17.66 13.92 9.28
C PHE A 287 18.62 14.88 9.99
N TRP A 288 18.64 14.91 11.31
CA TRP A 288 19.54 15.75 12.08
C TRP A 288 21.00 15.30 11.95
N VAL A 289 21.30 13.99 11.96
CA VAL A 289 22.66 13.48 11.76
C VAL A 289 23.18 13.85 10.37
N ILE A 290 22.38 13.62 9.31
CA ILE A 290 22.74 13.99 7.93
C ILE A 290 22.99 15.50 7.82
N HIS A 291 22.14 16.31 8.47
CA HIS A 291 22.22 17.76 8.40
C HIS A 291 23.40 18.36 9.20
N ASN A 292 23.74 17.75 10.35
CA ASN A 292 24.74 18.30 11.27
C ASN A 292 26.17 17.84 10.95
N ASP A 293 26.36 16.59 10.54
CA ASP A 293 27.68 15.98 10.45
C ASP A 293 28.13 15.72 9.00
N ARG A 294 28.79 16.73 8.42
CA ARG A 294 29.41 16.62 7.08
C ARG A 294 30.65 15.73 7.05
N ARG A 295 31.19 15.31 8.20
CA ARG A 295 32.41 14.50 8.28
C ARG A 295 32.12 13.01 8.14
N ILE A 296 30.86 12.61 8.35
CA ILE A 296 30.43 11.23 8.14
C ILE A 296 30.23 10.99 6.64
N GLU A 297 31.09 10.14 6.08
CA GLU A 297 30.86 9.60 4.75
C GLU A 297 29.89 8.43 4.84
N TRP A 298 28.70 8.61 4.26
CA TRP A 298 27.63 7.62 4.20
C TRP A 298 27.91 6.55 3.14
N THR A 299 28.85 5.66 3.46
CA THR A 299 29.27 4.54 2.62
C THR A 299 28.96 3.21 3.31
N PRO A 300 28.82 2.09 2.57
CA PRO A 300 28.60 0.77 3.16
C PRO A 300 29.61 0.40 4.25
N PHE A 301 30.88 0.80 4.08
CA PHE A 301 31.97 0.60 5.05
C PHE A 301 31.76 1.30 6.39
N ASN A 302 31.00 2.41 6.40
CA ASN A 302 30.76 3.24 7.56
C ASN A 302 29.35 3.06 8.14
N LEU A 303 28.56 2.08 7.68
CA LEU A 303 27.17 1.88 8.12
C LEU A 303 27.05 1.78 9.65
N PHE A 304 27.91 1.01 10.32
CA PHE A 304 27.89 0.90 11.78
C PHE A 304 28.24 2.20 12.49
N LEU A 305 29.19 2.99 11.94
CA LEU A 305 29.53 4.29 12.48
C LEU A 305 28.35 5.26 12.36
N CYS A 306 27.66 5.25 11.22
CA CYS A 306 26.47 6.06 10.97
C CYS A 306 25.34 5.69 11.95
N PHE A 307 25.05 4.40 12.09
CA PHE A 307 24.06 3.90 13.05
C PHE A 307 24.41 4.31 14.49
N TRP A 308 25.68 4.18 14.87
CA TRP A 308 26.15 4.52 16.22
C TRP A 308 26.01 6.02 16.52
N ASN A 309 26.25 6.88 15.53
CA ASN A 309 26.09 8.32 15.69
C ASN A 309 24.62 8.73 15.85
N CYS A 310 23.70 8.04 15.17
CA CYS A 310 22.26 8.19 15.40
C CYS A 310 21.91 7.77 16.84
N LEU A 311 22.34 6.59 17.29
CA LEU A 311 22.08 6.12 18.66
C LEU A 311 22.64 7.08 19.74
N LYS A 312 23.82 7.66 19.52
CA LYS A 312 24.41 8.69 20.40
C LYS A 312 23.56 9.96 20.46
N LEU A 313 23.07 10.43 19.32
CA LEU A 313 22.26 11.63 19.25
C LEU A 313 20.92 11.40 19.97
N LEU A 314 20.28 10.26 19.71
CA LEU A 314 19.07 9.84 20.43
C LEU A 314 19.30 9.75 21.94
N LEU A 315 20.39 9.12 22.39
CA LEU A 315 20.73 9.02 23.81
C LEU A 315 20.91 10.40 24.45
N SER A 316 21.58 11.33 23.76
CA SER A 316 21.75 12.72 24.21
C SER A 316 20.40 13.44 24.33
N TRP A 317 19.49 13.24 23.38
CA TRP A 317 18.14 13.81 23.44
C TRP A 317 17.31 13.24 24.57
N VAL A 318 17.35 11.93 24.79
CA VAL A 318 16.64 11.29 25.90
C VAL A 318 17.19 11.76 27.25
N TYR A 319 18.52 11.92 27.36
CA TYR A 319 19.15 12.49 28.55
C TYR A 319 18.65 13.91 28.85
N ARG A 320 18.58 14.77 27.82
CA ARG A 320 18.11 16.16 27.97
C ARG A 320 16.59 16.30 28.07
N GLY A 321 15.83 15.29 27.65
CA GLY A 321 14.37 15.37 27.51
C GLY A 321 13.92 16.24 26.33
N GLU A 322 14.80 16.44 25.34
CA GLU A 322 14.58 17.36 24.22
C GLU A 322 14.80 16.65 22.88
N CYS A 323 13.74 16.44 22.13
CA CYS A 323 13.80 15.97 20.74
C CYS A 323 13.20 17.05 19.82
N PRO A 324 14.05 17.92 19.22
CA PRO A 324 13.56 19.00 18.37
C PRO A 324 13.01 18.46 17.05
N ASN A 325 11.81 18.87 16.68
CA ASN A 325 11.27 18.56 15.36
C ASN A 325 12.19 19.14 14.26
N PHE A 326 12.36 18.41 13.16
CA PHE A 326 13.27 18.81 12.10
C PHE A 326 12.86 20.14 11.43
N PHE A 327 11.57 20.36 11.17
CA PHE A 327 11.09 21.58 10.51
C PHE A 327 10.85 22.73 11.49
N ILE A 328 10.39 22.42 12.71
CA ILE A 328 10.10 23.42 13.75
C ILE A 328 10.86 23.02 15.02
N PRO A 329 12.13 23.41 15.19
CA PRO A 329 12.96 23.00 16.34
C PRO A 329 12.38 23.38 17.70
N GLN A 330 11.58 24.44 17.77
CA GLN A 330 10.88 24.87 18.98
C GLN A 330 9.81 23.87 19.44
N ASN A 331 9.35 22.99 18.54
CA ASN A 331 8.45 21.90 18.87
C ASN A 331 9.25 20.70 19.39
N ASN A 332 9.35 20.59 20.72
CA ASN A 332 9.93 19.43 21.37
C ASN A 332 8.95 18.25 21.32
N MET A 333 9.30 17.22 20.55
CA MET A 333 8.46 16.03 20.35
C MET A 333 8.42 15.08 21.54
N PHE A 334 9.36 15.19 22.49
CA PHE A 334 9.35 14.43 23.75
C PHE A 334 8.42 15.02 24.79
N ARG A 335 7.91 16.24 24.56
CA ARG A 335 6.97 16.91 25.44
C ARG A 335 5.77 16.00 25.69
N VAL A 336 5.43 15.78 26.97
CA VAL A 336 4.36 14.89 27.47
C VAL A 336 4.66 13.38 27.37
N LYS A 337 5.34 12.89 26.32
CA LYS A 337 5.57 11.45 26.11
C LYS A 337 6.76 10.88 26.88
N VAL A 338 7.88 11.57 26.88
CA VAL A 338 9.15 11.11 27.47
C VAL A 338 9.51 12.02 28.63
N VAL A 339 8.81 11.87 29.75
CA VAL A 339 8.96 12.73 30.93
C VAL A 339 9.02 11.86 32.20
N GLY A 340 9.82 12.29 33.18
CA GLY A 340 9.87 11.67 34.51
C GLY A 340 10.42 10.24 34.49
N HIS A 341 9.70 9.30 35.12
CA HIS A 341 10.14 7.91 35.23
C HIS A 341 10.32 7.22 33.87
N LYS A 342 9.45 7.50 32.89
CA LYS A 342 9.55 6.94 31.53
C LYS A 342 10.84 7.37 30.83
N GLN A 343 11.26 8.63 31.02
CA GLN A 343 12.52 9.15 30.49
C GLN A 343 13.73 8.47 31.13
N ALA A 344 13.75 8.34 32.47
CA ALA A 344 14.85 7.70 33.18
C ALA A 344 15.00 6.22 32.78
N ALA A 345 13.90 5.46 32.73
CA ALA A 345 13.92 4.07 32.29
C ALA A 345 14.40 3.92 30.84
N LEU A 346 13.96 4.79 29.93
CA LEU A 346 14.41 4.79 28.54
C LEU A 346 15.90 5.13 28.43
N PHE A 347 16.37 6.12 29.20
CA PHE A 347 17.77 6.50 29.24
C PHE A 347 18.64 5.33 29.72
N GLU A 348 18.30 4.69 30.84
CA GLU A 348 19.04 3.54 31.36
C GLU A 348 19.09 2.37 30.36
N LYS A 349 17.95 2.08 29.69
CA LYS A 349 17.91 1.05 28.65
C LYS A 349 18.83 1.39 27.47
N LEU A 350 18.76 2.62 26.94
CA LEU A 350 19.60 3.07 25.83
C LEU A 350 21.09 3.14 26.24
N TYR A 351 21.38 3.55 27.47
CA TYR A 351 22.73 3.63 28.00
C TYR A 351 23.35 2.25 28.21
N ALA A 352 22.57 1.28 28.70
CA ALA A 352 23.00 -0.12 28.79
C ALA A 352 23.31 -0.71 27.39
N LEU A 353 22.50 -0.40 26.38
CA LEU A 353 22.77 -0.77 24.99
C LEU A 353 24.02 -0.08 24.44
N TYR A 354 24.21 1.20 24.79
CA TYR A 354 25.41 1.96 24.43
C TYR A 354 26.69 1.35 25.04
N ASN A 355 26.64 0.93 26.30
CA ASN A 355 27.78 0.30 26.98
C ASN A 355 28.17 -1.06 26.38
N LYS A 356 27.21 -1.79 25.80
CA LYS A 356 27.47 -3.03 25.05
C LYS A 356 28.21 -2.79 23.72
N GLY A 357 28.29 -1.56 23.23
CA GLY A 357 28.92 -1.26 21.94
C GLY A 357 28.21 -1.95 20.77
N ILE A 358 28.96 -2.36 19.75
CA ILE A 358 28.43 -3.02 18.54
C ILE A 358 27.72 -4.36 18.87
N SER A 359 28.07 -5.01 19.99
CA SER A 359 27.41 -6.25 20.41
C SER A 359 25.92 -6.06 20.73
N CYS A 360 25.44 -4.81 20.91
CA CYS A 360 24.02 -4.54 21.05
C CYS A 360 23.21 -4.94 19.81
N LEU A 361 23.81 -4.90 18.61
CA LEU A 361 23.14 -5.30 17.38
C LEU A 361 22.81 -6.80 17.33
N LEU A 362 23.59 -7.63 18.03
CA LEU A 362 23.29 -9.06 18.20
C LEU A 362 22.04 -9.32 19.04
N SER A 363 21.54 -8.30 19.76
CA SER A 363 20.30 -8.41 20.53
C SER A 363 19.06 -8.36 19.63
N SER A 364 19.18 -7.85 18.40
CA SER A 364 18.11 -7.93 17.39
C SER A 364 18.18 -9.29 16.69
N PRO A 365 17.09 -10.06 16.64
CA PRO A 365 17.05 -11.32 15.91
C PRO A 365 17.46 -11.15 14.44
N THR A 366 16.93 -10.14 13.75
CA THR A 366 17.18 -9.93 12.33
C THR A 366 18.58 -9.38 12.05
N ILE A 367 19.00 -8.30 12.73
CA ILE A 367 20.32 -7.71 12.50
C ILE A 367 21.43 -8.64 13.03
N GLY A 368 21.16 -9.33 14.15
CA GLY A 368 22.07 -10.32 14.74
C GLY A 368 22.31 -11.51 13.82
N GLU A 369 21.27 -12.04 13.17
CA GLU A 369 21.41 -13.10 12.17
C GLU A 369 22.33 -12.67 11.02
N TYR A 370 22.15 -11.46 10.47
CA TYR A 370 23.01 -10.96 9.39
C TYR A 370 24.44 -10.68 9.85
N LEU A 371 24.64 -10.26 11.09
CA LEU A 371 25.98 -10.13 11.66
C LEU A 371 26.68 -11.48 11.74
N ILE A 372 25.98 -12.54 12.17
CA ILE A 372 26.53 -13.90 12.21
C ILE A 372 26.82 -14.41 10.80
N MET A 373 25.86 -14.26 9.88
CA MET A 373 26.01 -14.67 8.47
C MET A 373 27.14 -13.92 7.77
N SER A 374 27.26 -12.61 8.00
CA SER A 374 28.37 -11.81 7.46
C SER A 374 29.73 -12.29 7.97
N THR A 375 29.83 -12.66 9.24
CA THR A 375 31.06 -13.21 9.82
C THR A 375 31.42 -14.54 9.16
N LEU A 376 30.43 -15.42 8.98
CA LEU A 376 30.61 -16.72 8.31
C LEU A 376 31.07 -16.55 6.84
N VAL A 377 30.43 -15.67 6.08
CA VAL A 377 30.76 -15.41 4.68
C VAL A 377 32.16 -14.81 4.53
N ILE A 378 32.52 -13.85 5.37
CA ILE A 378 33.88 -13.27 5.38
C ILE A 378 34.93 -14.35 5.70
N THR A 379 34.61 -15.31 6.56
CA THR A 379 35.55 -16.40 6.89
C THR A 379 35.66 -17.47 5.80
N LEU A 380 34.63 -17.69 5.00
CA LEU A 380 34.55 -18.78 4.02
C LEU A 380 34.90 -18.35 2.59
N THR A 381 34.70 -17.08 2.24
CA THR A 381 34.94 -16.53 0.89
C THR A 381 35.69 -15.18 0.99
N PRO A 382 37.02 -15.17 0.86
CA PRO A 382 37.83 -13.94 0.95
C PRO A 382 37.78 -13.06 -0.32
N LEU A 383 37.23 -13.55 -1.44
CA LEU A 383 37.01 -12.72 -2.63
C LEU A 383 35.65 -12.02 -2.48
N GLY A 384 35.70 -10.69 -2.41
CA GLY A 384 34.57 -9.82 -2.08
C GLY A 384 33.35 -10.05 -2.98
N ILE A 385 32.18 -10.07 -2.34
CA ILE A 385 30.89 -9.95 -3.02
C ILE A 385 30.78 -8.50 -3.47
N THR A 386 31.24 -8.20 -4.68
CA THR A 386 31.43 -6.81 -5.16
C THR A 386 30.31 -6.30 -6.06
N GLU A 387 29.36 -7.12 -6.51
CA GLU A 387 28.36 -6.71 -7.50
C GLU A 387 26.91 -6.98 -7.06
N GLU A 388 26.02 -5.99 -7.26
CA GLU A 388 24.57 -6.12 -7.09
C GLU A 388 23.99 -7.34 -7.86
N CYS A 389 24.60 -7.68 -9.00
CA CYS A 389 24.18 -8.75 -9.91
C CYS A 389 24.28 -10.16 -9.32
N GLU A 390 25.16 -10.39 -8.34
CA GLU A 390 25.24 -11.69 -7.63
C GLU A 390 24.23 -11.79 -6.47
N ILE A 391 23.62 -10.66 -6.08
CA ILE A 391 22.86 -10.54 -4.82
C ILE A 391 21.37 -10.68 -5.07
N ILE A 392 20.86 -10.15 -6.19
CA ILE A 392 19.44 -10.16 -6.54
C ILE A 392 19.31 -10.62 -7.98
N SER A 393 18.72 -11.79 -8.17
CA SER A 393 18.44 -12.32 -9.51
C SER A 393 17.44 -11.42 -10.26
N ASP A 394 17.52 -11.38 -11.59
CA ASP A 394 16.54 -10.68 -12.44
C ASP A 394 15.09 -11.10 -12.10
N LEU A 395 14.90 -12.36 -11.69
CA LEU A 395 13.62 -12.86 -11.20
C LEU A 395 13.12 -12.07 -9.98
N CYS A 396 13.98 -11.78 -9.00
CA CYS A 396 13.59 -11.05 -7.80
C CYS A 396 13.19 -9.61 -8.11
N LEU A 397 13.88 -8.94 -9.04
CA LEU A 397 13.51 -7.59 -9.50
C LEU A 397 12.15 -7.59 -10.21
N ASP A 398 11.91 -8.57 -11.07
CA ASP A 398 10.64 -8.70 -11.77
C ASP A 398 9.50 -9.04 -10.80
N VAL A 399 9.72 -9.96 -9.84
CA VAL A 399 8.77 -10.25 -8.75
C VAL A 399 8.48 -9.01 -7.90
N CYS A 400 9.50 -8.21 -7.57
CA CYS A 400 9.30 -6.95 -6.86
C CYS A 400 8.40 -6.01 -7.67
N LEU A 401 8.68 -5.82 -8.95
CA LEU A 401 7.85 -5.02 -9.86
C LEU A 401 6.39 -5.53 -9.87
N PHE A 402 6.18 -6.85 -9.97
CA PHE A 402 4.85 -7.46 -9.99
C PHE A 402 4.06 -7.27 -8.71
N ASN A 403 4.70 -7.45 -7.55
CA ASN A 403 4.05 -7.25 -6.26
C ASN A 403 3.61 -5.79 -6.09
N GLU A 404 4.44 -4.83 -6.52
CA GLU A 404 4.07 -3.41 -6.49
C GLU A 404 2.92 -3.07 -7.44
N ILE A 405 2.91 -3.67 -8.64
CA ILE A 405 1.82 -3.55 -9.61
C ILE A 405 0.49 -4.01 -9.00
N ASN A 406 0.48 -5.15 -8.31
CA ASN A 406 -0.75 -5.67 -7.72
C ASN A 406 -1.22 -4.84 -6.52
N ARG A 407 -0.28 -4.30 -5.75
CA ARG A 407 -0.57 -3.53 -4.53
C ARG A 407 -1.04 -2.10 -4.82
N LEU A 408 -0.37 -1.38 -5.71
CA LEU A 408 -0.55 0.08 -5.88
C LEU A 408 -1.52 0.45 -7.00
N LEU A 409 -1.87 -0.48 -7.88
CA LEU A 409 -2.62 -0.21 -9.12
C LEU A 409 -4.05 -0.75 -9.07
N GLN A 410 -4.78 -0.47 -7.98
CA GLN A 410 -6.22 -0.69 -7.92
C GLN A 410 -6.97 0.53 -8.47
N LEU A 411 -7.06 0.64 -9.80
CA LEU A 411 -7.97 1.59 -10.45
C LEU A 411 -9.36 0.97 -10.50
N SER A 412 -10.26 1.39 -9.60
CA SER A 412 -11.70 1.16 -9.74
C SER A 412 -12.36 2.38 -10.37
N VAL A 413 -13.18 2.13 -11.38
CA VAL A 413 -13.90 3.16 -12.13
C VAL A 413 -15.35 2.75 -12.15
N ASN A 414 -16.23 3.67 -11.76
CA ASN A 414 -17.62 3.35 -11.45
C ASN A 414 -18.57 3.83 -12.55
N ASN A 415 -18.14 4.78 -13.37
CA ASN A 415 -18.94 5.38 -14.44
C ASN A 415 -18.10 5.67 -15.71
N ILE A 416 -18.78 6.04 -16.80
CA ILE A 416 -18.13 6.33 -18.10
C ILE A 416 -17.29 7.61 -18.05
N GLU A 417 -17.68 8.60 -17.26
CA GLU A 417 -16.97 9.88 -17.13
C GLU A 417 -15.62 9.71 -16.43
N GLU A 418 -15.60 8.96 -15.32
CA GLU A 418 -14.40 8.53 -14.60
C GLU A 418 -13.48 7.70 -15.51
N TYR A 419 -14.04 6.83 -16.37
CA TYR A 419 -13.25 6.09 -17.35
C TYR A 419 -12.55 7.03 -18.32
N ASN A 420 -13.29 7.98 -18.91
CA ASN A 420 -12.72 8.95 -19.85
C ASN A 420 -11.66 9.83 -19.18
N CYS A 421 -11.89 10.23 -17.92
CA CYS A 421 -10.92 10.99 -17.13
C CYS A 421 -9.61 10.22 -16.93
N ALA A 422 -9.70 8.97 -16.45
CA ALA A 422 -8.54 8.12 -16.24
C ALA A 422 -7.80 7.82 -17.57
N PHE A 423 -8.55 7.62 -18.65
CA PHE A 423 -7.98 7.37 -19.97
C PHE A 423 -7.19 8.58 -20.49
N ILE A 424 -7.76 9.79 -20.41
CA ILE A 424 -7.07 11.04 -20.80
C ILE A 424 -5.82 11.27 -19.96
N ALA A 425 -5.88 11.02 -18.64
CA ALA A 425 -4.73 11.15 -17.75
C ALA A 425 -3.58 10.21 -18.18
N LEU A 426 -3.90 8.96 -18.53
CA LEU A 426 -2.90 8.01 -19.04
C LEU A 426 -2.32 8.44 -20.39
N GLU A 427 -3.14 8.91 -21.33
CA GLU A 427 -2.66 9.40 -22.62
C GLU A 427 -1.74 10.62 -22.47
N GLN A 428 -2.04 11.53 -21.54
CA GLN A 428 -1.19 12.67 -21.23
C GLN A 428 0.13 12.23 -20.59
N PHE A 429 0.09 11.24 -19.71
CA PHE A 429 1.28 10.70 -19.08
C PHE A 429 2.20 10.00 -20.09
N GLN A 430 1.65 9.27 -21.07
CA GLN A 430 2.40 8.66 -22.18
C GLN A 430 3.14 9.66 -23.07
N LYS A 431 2.71 10.93 -23.12
CA LYS A 431 3.39 11.98 -23.88
C LYS A 431 4.68 12.48 -23.20
N LYS A 432 4.88 12.18 -21.92
CA LYS A 432 6.10 12.51 -21.16
C LYS A 432 7.22 11.52 -21.53
N ARG A 433 8.48 11.87 -21.25
CA ARG A 433 9.61 10.92 -21.36
C ARG A 433 9.53 9.96 -20.17
N LEU A 434 9.15 8.70 -20.43
CA LEU A 434 8.95 7.69 -19.40
C LEU A 434 10.17 6.78 -19.25
N THR A 435 10.40 6.28 -18.04
CA THR A 435 11.33 5.16 -17.81
C THR A 435 10.68 3.85 -18.25
N SER A 436 11.48 2.80 -18.50
CA SER A 436 10.96 1.48 -18.88
C SER A 436 9.94 0.93 -17.86
N TYR A 437 10.13 1.19 -16.57
CA TYR A 437 9.22 0.78 -15.50
C TYR A 437 7.91 1.57 -15.53
N GLN A 438 7.97 2.88 -15.78
CA GLN A 438 6.79 3.73 -15.91
C GLN A 438 5.94 3.34 -17.12
N GLU A 439 6.56 3.06 -18.27
CA GLU A 439 5.85 2.61 -19.48
C GLU A 439 5.05 1.32 -19.22
N ILE A 440 5.65 0.36 -18.54
CA ILE A 440 5.00 -0.89 -18.15
C ILE A 440 3.83 -0.65 -17.21
N THR A 441 4.03 0.21 -16.21
CA THR A 441 2.99 0.56 -15.24
C THR A 441 1.75 1.08 -15.96
N VAL A 442 1.97 2.02 -16.86
CA VAL A 442 0.94 2.65 -17.69
C VAL A 442 0.24 1.62 -18.58
N GLN A 443 1.00 0.74 -19.23
CA GLN A 443 0.46 -0.34 -20.06
C GLN A 443 -0.48 -1.27 -19.27
N LEU A 444 -0.07 -1.67 -18.05
CA LEU A 444 -0.86 -2.55 -17.20
C LEU A 444 -2.08 -1.83 -16.61
N LEU A 445 -1.96 -0.55 -16.24
CA LEU A 445 -3.09 0.29 -15.84
C LEU A 445 -4.12 0.41 -16.97
N LEU A 446 -3.66 0.60 -18.20
CA LEU A 446 -4.51 0.68 -19.39
C LEU A 446 -5.21 -0.66 -19.68
N SER A 447 -4.53 -1.80 -19.54
CA SER A 447 -5.16 -3.13 -19.58
C SER A 447 -6.28 -3.26 -18.53
N LYS A 448 -6.02 -2.83 -17.28
CA LYS A 448 -7.03 -2.85 -16.20
C LYS A 448 -8.23 -1.95 -16.52
N LEU A 449 -8.02 -0.73 -16.99
CA LEU A 449 -9.11 0.17 -17.38
C LEU A 449 -9.96 -0.39 -18.51
N TYR A 450 -9.36 -0.97 -19.54
CA TYR A 450 -10.10 -1.61 -20.64
C TYR A 450 -10.96 -2.77 -20.14
N LYS A 451 -10.45 -3.60 -19.22
CA LYS A 451 -11.23 -4.67 -18.60
C LYS A 451 -12.42 -4.09 -17.83
N ASN A 452 -12.20 -3.12 -16.95
CA ASN A 452 -13.29 -2.50 -16.16
C ASN A 452 -14.36 -1.91 -17.08
N TYR A 453 -13.96 -1.18 -18.13
CA TYR A 453 -14.89 -0.65 -19.12
C TYR A 453 -15.71 -1.74 -19.81
N CYS A 454 -15.08 -2.85 -20.20
CA CYS A 454 -15.78 -3.96 -20.85
C CYS A 454 -16.84 -4.58 -19.93
N PHE A 455 -16.55 -4.74 -18.63
CA PHE A 455 -17.51 -5.28 -17.65
C PHE A 455 -18.61 -4.29 -17.27
N MET A 456 -18.28 -2.99 -17.15
CA MET A 456 -19.25 -1.91 -16.93
C MET A 456 -20.30 -1.79 -18.04
N GLN A 457 -19.94 -2.09 -19.30
CA GLN A 457 -20.87 -2.00 -20.42
C GLN A 457 -21.87 -3.16 -20.49
N ILE A 458 -21.68 -4.24 -19.73
CA ILE A 458 -22.52 -5.45 -19.84
C ILE A 458 -23.99 -5.24 -19.40
N PRO A 459 -24.29 -4.53 -18.29
CA PRO A 459 -25.68 -4.19 -17.94
C PRO A 459 -26.36 -3.31 -19.00
N HIS A 460 -25.64 -2.35 -19.60
CA HIS A 460 -26.18 -1.46 -20.64
C HIS A 460 -26.44 -2.16 -21.98
N LYS A 461 -25.85 -3.35 -22.23
CA LYS A 461 -26.13 -4.20 -23.41
C LYS A 461 -27.52 -4.83 -23.39
N ALA A 462 -28.21 -4.88 -22.25
CA ALA A 462 -29.59 -5.34 -22.20
C ALA A 462 -30.56 -4.36 -22.90
N ILE A 463 -30.12 -3.10 -23.13
CA ILE A 463 -30.99 -1.97 -23.51
C ILE A 463 -30.71 -1.42 -24.93
N SER A 464 -29.51 -1.62 -25.52
CA SER A 464 -29.19 -1.09 -26.87
C SER A 464 -28.49 -2.08 -27.82
N ASN A 465 -28.45 -1.74 -29.12
CA ASN A 465 -28.02 -2.56 -30.27
C ASN A 465 -26.85 -3.55 -29.98
N LYS A 466 -27.21 -4.83 -29.81
CA LYS A 466 -26.34 -5.91 -29.31
C LYS A 466 -25.05 -6.16 -30.13
N ASN A 467 -25.08 -5.99 -31.46
CA ASN A 467 -23.99 -6.51 -32.31
C ASN A 467 -22.77 -5.58 -32.43
N HIS A 468 -22.98 -4.26 -32.58
CA HIS A 468 -21.87 -3.31 -32.76
C HIS A 468 -21.10 -3.08 -31.45
N LEU A 469 -21.82 -2.96 -30.32
CA LEU A 469 -21.23 -2.78 -28.99
C LEU A 469 -20.41 -4.01 -28.59
N ASN A 470 -20.87 -5.22 -28.91
CA ASN A 470 -20.14 -6.46 -28.65
C ASN A 470 -18.81 -6.54 -29.42
N LYS A 471 -18.77 -6.12 -30.69
CA LYS A 471 -17.52 -6.13 -31.47
C LYS A 471 -16.51 -5.13 -30.94
N LYS A 472 -16.96 -3.93 -30.54
CA LYS A 472 -16.09 -2.89 -29.95
C LYS A 472 -15.53 -3.33 -28.59
N THR A 473 -16.36 -3.86 -27.68
CA THR A 473 -15.89 -4.34 -26.37
C THR A 473 -15.00 -5.57 -26.51
N LEU A 474 -15.27 -6.47 -27.46
CA LEU A 474 -14.42 -7.64 -27.69
C LEU A 474 -13.05 -7.24 -28.26
N ASN A 475 -13.00 -6.27 -29.17
CA ASN A 475 -11.73 -5.75 -29.68
C ASN A 475 -10.92 -5.06 -28.57
N LEU A 476 -11.56 -4.27 -27.71
CA LEU A 476 -10.91 -3.66 -26.54
C LEU A 476 -10.39 -4.72 -25.56
N MET A 477 -11.15 -5.79 -25.34
CA MET A 477 -10.70 -6.90 -24.49
C MET A 477 -9.49 -7.63 -25.11
N LYS A 478 -9.46 -7.81 -26.44
CA LYS A 478 -8.31 -8.38 -27.14
C LYS A 478 -7.07 -7.49 -27.06
N GLU A 479 -7.25 -6.17 -27.15
CA GLU A 479 -6.16 -5.21 -26.91
C GLU A 479 -5.67 -5.25 -25.46
N ALA A 480 -6.58 -5.35 -24.49
CA ALA A 480 -6.21 -5.52 -23.08
C ALA A 480 -5.33 -6.78 -22.88
N LEU A 481 -5.65 -7.90 -23.54
CA LEU A 481 -4.85 -9.13 -23.48
C LEU A 481 -3.48 -9.01 -24.17
N ARG A 482 -3.36 -8.18 -25.22
CA ARG A 482 -2.08 -7.96 -25.92
C ARG A 482 -1.09 -7.20 -25.04
N ILE A 483 -1.62 -6.38 -24.14
CA ILE A 483 -0.86 -5.49 -23.27
C ILE A 483 -0.68 -6.12 -21.87
N GLY A 484 -1.68 -6.87 -21.41
CA GLY A 484 -1.82 -7.41 -20.06
C GLY A 484 -1.07 -8.70 -19.75
N CYS A 485 -1.31 -9.23 -18.54
CA CYS A 485 -0.62 -10.40 -17.98
C CYS A 485 -1.25 -11.72 -18.45
N VAL A 486 -0.58 -12.85 -18.19
CA VAL A 486 -1.10 -14.19 -18.55
C VAL A 486 -2.44 -14.48 -17.86
N SER A 487 -2.64 -14.00 -16.63
CA SER A 487 -3.91 -14.12 -15.89
C SER A 487 -5.06 -13.35 -16.55
N ASP A 488 -4.78 -12.36 -17.41
CA ASP A 488 -5.82 -11.62 -18.12
C ASP A 488 -6.62 -12.50 -19.10
N ASN A 489 -6.02 -13.62 -19.55
CA ASN A 489 -6.73 -14.62 -20.36
C ASN A 489 -7.96 -15.19 -19.64
N ILE A 490 -7.96 -15.21 -18.30
CA ILE A 490 -9.10 -15.70 -17.51
C ILE A 490 -10.21 -14.66 -17.46
N TYR A 491 -9.90 -13.36 -17.46
CA TYR A 491 -10.94 -12.32 -17.58
C TYR A 491 -11.65 -12.39 -18.94
N LEU A 492 -10.95 -12.74 -20.02
CA LEU A 492 -11.58 -12.99 -21.31
C LEU A 492 -12.50 -14.22 -21.24
N ALA A 493 -12.06 -15.28 -20.57
CA ALA A 493 -12.87 -16.47 -20.34
C ALA A 493 -14.16 -16.13 -19.55
N LEU A 494 -14.05 -15.30 -18.51
CA LEU A 494 -15.21 -14.77 -17.76
C LEU A 494 -16.16 -13.97 -18.66
N TYR A 495 -15.62 -13.14 -19.54
CA TYR A 495 -16.41 -12.35 -20.49
C TYR A 495 -17.19 -13.23 -21.48
N TYR A 496 -16.57 -14.28 -22.04
CA TYR A 496 -17.26 -15.24 -22.91
C TYR A 496 -18.32 -16.07 -22.16
N TYR A 497 -18.02 -16.48 -20.92
CA TYR A 497 -18.99 -17.18 -20.07
C TYR A 497 -20.24 -16.33 -19.85
N LYS A 498 -20.08 -15.05 -19.52
CA LYS A 498 -21.20 -14.12 -19.31
C LYS A 498 -22.02 -13.87 -20.57
N ASN A 499 -21.40 -13.93 -21.76
CA ASN A 499 -22.10 -13.82 -23.05
C ASN A 499 -22.65 -15.16 -23.56
N SER A 500 -22.58 -16.24 -22.77
CA SER A 500 -23.04 -17.59 -23.14
C SER A 500 -22.36 -18.20 -24.39
N GLN A 501 -21.11 -17.83 -24.66
CA GLN A 501 -20.32 -18.35 -25.79
C GLN A 501 -19.42 -19.51 -25.33
N TYR A 502 -20.04 -20.66 -25.01
CA TYR A 502 -19.40 -21.80 -24.33
C TYR A 502 -18.38 -22.57 -25.19
N ASP A 503 -18.57 -22.65 -26.51
CA ASP A 503 -17.67 -23.37 -27.42
C ASP A 503 -16.35 -22.63 -27.64
N GLU A 504 -16.41 -21.31 -27.90
CA GLU A 504 -15.22 -20.46 -28.01
C GLU A 504 -14.45 -20.42 -26.69
N LEU A 505 -15.17 -20.36 -25.56
CA LEU A 505 -14.61 -20.40 -24.22
C LEU A 505 -13.72 -21.63 -23.98
N LEU A 506 -14.14 -22.82 -24.44
CA LEU A 506 -13.37 -24.05 -24.24
C LEU A 506 -12.00 -23.99 -24.94
N GLY A 507 -11.94 -23.37 -26.13
CA GLY A 507 -10.68 -23.14 -26.84
C GLY A 507 -9.74 -22.23 -26.07
N TYR A 508 -10.26 -21.12 -25.53
CA TYR A 508 -9.48 -20.17 -24.74
C TYR A 508 -9.04 -20.73 -23.39
N LEU A 509 -9.87 -21.52 -22.71
CA LEU A 509 -9.50 -22.16 -21.44
C LEU A 509 -8.33 -23.14 -21.62
N LYS A 510 -8.32 -23.92 -22.71
CA LYS A 510 -7.18 -24.81 -23.05
C LYS A 510 -5.91 -24.01 -23.35
N LEU A 511 -6.02 -22.89 -24.06
CA LEU A 511 -4.89 -22.00 -24.33
C LEU A 511 -4.34 -21.39 -23.03
N ALA A 512 -5.22 -20.92 -22.14
CA ALA A 512 -4.86 -20.38 -20.84
C ALA A 512 -4.16 -21.43 -19.97
N GLN A 513 -4.70 -22.66 -19.92
CA GLN A 513 -4.09 -23.77 -19.20
C GLN A 513 -2.66 -24.04 -19.69
N LYS A 514 -2.45 -24.14 -21.01
CA LYS A 514 -1.13 -24.38 -21.61
C LYS A 514 -0.13 -23.26 -21.30
N ARG A 515 -0.60 -22.02 -21.15
CA ARG A 515 0.27 -20.88 -20.77
C ARG A 515 0.61 -20.89 -19.29
N LEU A 516 -0.36 -21.19 -18.42
CA LEU A 516 -0.19 -21.17 -16.96
C LEU A 516 0.69 -22.30 -16.41
N HIS A 517 0.75 -23.45 -17.10
CA HIS A 517 1.56 -24.61 -16.69
C HIS A 517 2.99 -24.60 -17.27
N ARG A 518 3.44 -23.50 -17.88
CA ARG A 518 4.82 -23.42 -18.37
C ARG A 518 5.77 -23.24 -17.19
N SER A 519 6.89 -23.94 -17.23
CA SER A 519 7.89 -24.02 -16.15
C SER A 519 8.56 -22.68 -15.80
N TYR A 520 8.65 -21.75 -16.76
CA TYR A 520 9.18 -20.40 -16.53
C TYR A 520 8.15 -19.39 -16.00
N VAL A 521 6.89 -19.81 -15.80
CA VAL A 521 5.84 -18.94 -15.25
C VAL A 521 5.99 -18.89 -13.74
N VAL A 522 6.04 -17.68 -13.21
CA VAL A 522 6.27 -17.45 -11.78
C VAL A 522 4.91 -17.31 -11.10
N HIS A 523 4.66 -18.18 -10.13
CA HIS A 523 3.46 -18.16 -9.30
C HIS A 523 3.81 -17.60 -7.93
N TYR A 524 3.32 -16.39 -7.64
CA TYR A 524 3.59 -15.61 -6.43
C TYR A 524 5.08 -15.40 -6.12
N ILE A 525 5.72 -16.34 -5.41
CA ILE A 525 7.11 -16.27 -4.94
C ILE A 525 7.93 -17.47 -5.45
N PHE A 526 7.27 -18.46 -6.06
CA PHE A 526 7.90 -19.72 -6.46
C PHE A 526 8.07 -19.80 -7.98
N GLY A 527 9.31 -19.97 -8.39
CA GLY A 527 9.71 -20.24 -9.77
C GLY A 527 11.13 -20.80 -9.79
N ASP A 528 11.43 -21.68 -10.74
CA ASP A 528 12.80 -22.13 -10.97
C ASP A 528 13.63 -20.95 -11.49
N THR A 529 14.49 -20.40 -10.62
CA THR A 529 15.38 -19.26 -10.91
C THR A 529 16.27 -19.52 -12.11
N ALA A 530 16.77 -20.74 -12.27
CA ALA A 530 17.70 -21.11 -13.34
C ALA A 530 16.97 -21.29 -14.68
N GLU A 531 15.75 -21.82 -14.68
CA GLU A 531 14.94 -21.92 -15.89
C GLU A 531 14.38 -20.56 -16.33
N TYR A 532 13.96 -19.73 -15.37
CA TYR A 532 13.55 -18.36 -15.63
C TYR A 532 14.67 -17.55 -16.27
N ALA A 533 15.87 -17.56 -15.68
CA ALA A 533 17.03 -16.85 -16.20
C ALA A 533 17.38 -17.29 -17.64
N ARG A 534 17.34 -18.60 -17.91
CA ARG A 534 17.57 -19.14 -19.26
C ARG A 534 16.52 -18.71 -20.28
N ALA A 535 15.24 -18.76 -19.92
CA ALA A 535 14.14 -18.43 -20.82
C ALA A 535 14.00 -16.93 -21.08
N MET A 536 14.42 -16.10 -20.12
CA MET A 536 14.22 -14.64 -20.14
C MET A 536 15.47 -13.86 -20.54
N ALA A 537 16.60 -14.52 -20.78
CA ALA A 537 17.81 -13.90 -21.30
C ALA A 537 17.54 -13.17 -22.63
N GLY A 538 17.80 -11.85 -22.67
CA GLY A 538 17.63 -11.01 -23.85
C GLY A 538 16.18 -10.63 -24.19
N VAL A 539 15.20 -10.97 -23.33
CA VAL A 539 13.79 -10.61 -23.53
C VAL A 539 13.52 -9.23 -22.94
N SER A 540 12.78 -8.38 -23.67
CA SER A 540 12.39 -7.05 -23.16
C SER A 540 11.58 -7.16 -21.87
N LEU A 541 11.69 -6.17 -20.97
CA LEU A 541 10.96 -6.19 -19.70
C LEU A 541 9.44 -6.33 -19.94
N SER A 542 8.85 -5.59 -20.88
CA SER A 542 7.44 -5.74 -21.27
C SER A 542 7.08 -7.17 -21.67
N ASP A 543 7.94 -7.86 -22.43
CA ASP A 543 7.65 -9.23 -22.86
C ASP A 543 7.82 -10.26 -21.73
N ARG A 544 8.75 -10.03 -20.80
CA ARG A 544 8.90 -10.85 -19.57
C ARG A 544 7.62 -10.82 -18.75
N ILE A 545 7.02 -9.63 -18.59
CA ILE A 545 5.75 -9.44 -17.90
C ILE A 545 4.61 -10.19 -18.59
N LYS A 546 4.47 -10.03 -19.90
CA LYS A 546 3.40 -10.68 -20.67
C LYS A 546 3.50 -12.21 -20.66
N LYS A 547 4.72 -12.76 -20.59
CA LYS A 547 4.96 -14.21 -20.70
C LYS A 547 5.02 -14.93 -19.37
N CYS A 548 5.50 -14.29 -18.31
CA CYS A 548 5.86 -14.96 -17.05
C CYS A 548 5.07 -14.50 -15.83
N CYS A 549 4.36 -13.37 -15.91
CA CYS A 549 3.62 -12.84 -14.77
C CYS A 549 2.30 -13.59 -14.56
N CYS A 550 2.24 -14.43 -13.51
CA CYS A 550 1.01 -15.03 -12.99
C CYS A 550 0.67 -14.66 -11.54
N ILE A 551 1.42 -13.70 -10.97
CA ILE A 551 1.28 -13.25 -9.58
C ILE A 551 0.00 -12.42 -9.34
N CYS A 552 -0.72 -12.03 -10.40
CA CYS A 552 -1.93 -11.21 -10.25
C CYS A 552 -3.14 -12.08 -9.93
N ASP A 553 -3.59 -12.01 -8.67
CA ASP A 553 -4.91 -12.49 -8.26
C ASP A 553 -6.00 -11.94 -9.18
N ILE A 554 -7.00 -12.78 -9.44
CA ILE A 554 -8.22 -12.33 -10.10
C ILE A 554 -9.06 -11.64 -9.05
N ILE A 555 -9.13 -10.31 -9.17
CA ILE A 555 -9.90 -9.47 -8.27
C ILE A 555 -11.27 -9.25 -8.91
N LEU A 556 -12.31 -9.80 -8.28
CA LEU A 556 -13.70 -9.58 -8.68
C LEU A 556 -14.29 -8.49 -7.79
N TYR A 557 -14.54 -7.32 -8.37
CA TYR A 557 -15.20 -6.20 -7.68
C TYR A 557 -16.71 -6.40 -7.58
N ILE A 558 -17.29 -6.02 -6.44
CA ILE A 558 -18.73 -6.09 -6.17
C ILE A 558 -19.58 -5.29 -7.16
N GLU A 559 -19.01 -4.21 -7.72
CA GLU A 559 -19.71 -3.32 -8.65
C GLU A 559 -20.05 -4.01 -9.98
N HIS A 560 -19.45 -5.18 -10.25
CA HIS A 560 -19.70 -5.96 -11.45
C HIS A 560 -20.06 -7.40 -11.06
N VAL A 561 -21.24 -7.87 -11.45
CA VAL A 561 -21.59 -9.30 -11.33
C VAL A 561 -20.84 -10.06 -12.44
N TYR A 562 -19.68 -10.64 -12.13
CA TYR A 562 -18.90 -11.42 -13.09
C TYR A 562 -19.51 -12.81 -13.34
N ILE A 563 -19.81 -13.53 -12.26
CA ILE A 563 -20.39 -14.89 -12.24
C ILE A 563 -21.57 -14.88 -11.26
N ASN A 564 -22.72 -15.42 -11.66
CA ASN A 564 -23.92 -15.47 -10.82
C ASN A 564 -23.75 -16.42 -9.63
N GLU A 565 -23.00 -17.50 -9.81
CA GLU A 565 -22.70 -18.53 -8.83
C GLU A 565 -21.90 -18.00 -7.63
N LEU A 566 -21.17 -16.88 -7.75
CA LEU A 566 -20.37 -16.23 -6.70
C LEU A 566 -21.04 -15.01 -6.06
N VAL A 567 -22.29 -14.70 -6.44
CA VAL A 567 -23.03 -13.55 -5.89
C VAL A 567 -23.22 -13.62 -4.36
N PRO A 568 -23.57 -14.79 -3.76
CA PRO A 568 -23.69 -14.88 -2.30
C PRO A 568 -22.39 -14.55 -1.56
N GLU A 569 -21.24 -15.00 -2.10
CA GLU A 569 -19.91 -14.72 -1.56
C GLU A 569 -19.57 -13.23 -1.68
N LEU A 570 -19.88 -12.59 -2.81
CA LEU A 570 -19.71 -11.15 -2.99
C LEU A 570 -20.56 -10.35 -1.99
N ILE A 571 -21.83 -10.72 -1.80
CA ILE A 571 -22.72 -10.02 -0.85
C ILE A 571 -22.23 -10.18 0.60
N ALA A 572 -21.81 -11.40 0.99
CA ALA A 572 -21.26 -11.67 2.31
C ALA A 572 -19.99 -10.86 2.56
N SER A 573 -19.07 -10.87 1.59
CA SER A 573 -17.84 -10.08 1.63
C SER A 573 -18.16 -8.59 1.88
N LYS A 574 -19.15 -8.03 1.15
CA LYS A 574 -19.61 -6.63 1.34
C LYS A 574 -20.08 -6.36 2.76
N ALA A 575 -20.92 -7.24 3.29
CA ALA A 575 -21.51 -7.08 4.61
C ALA A 575 -20.45 -7.07 5.71
N ASP A 576 -19.40 -7.87 5.51
CA ASP A 576 -18.24 -7.97 6.39
C ASP A 576 -17.10 -7.01 5.96
N GLY A 577 -17.44 -5.96 5.21
CA GLY A 577 -16.54 -4.86 4.90
C GLY A 577 -15.64 -5.08 3.69
N ASN A 578 -15.42 -6.28 3.18
CA ASN A 578 -14.54 -6.49 2.03
C ASN A 578 -15.27 -6.25 0.69
N ALA A 579 -14.68 -5.45 -0.21
CA ALA A 579 -15.35 -5.01 -1.46
C ALA A 579 -14.92 -5.77 -2.72
N CYS A 580 -14.01 -6.74 -2.59
CA CYS A 580 -13.58 -7.58 -3.69
C CYS A 580 -13.26 -9.00 -3.23
N LEU A 581 -13.37 -9.95 -4.16
CA LEU A 581 -12.87 -11.31 -3.97
C LEU A 581 -11.53 -11.45 -4.70
N CYS A 582 -10.48 -11.82 -3.98
CA CYS A 582 -9.18 -12.15 -4.55
C CYS A 582 -9.12 -13.66 -4.77
N ILE A 583 -9.02 -14.09 -6.04
CA ILE A 583 -9.09 -15.50 -6.41
C ILE A 583 -7.81 -15.90 -7.17
N PRO A 584 -7.16 -17.02 -6.81
CA PRO A 584 -6.03 -17.53 -7.57
C PRO A 584 -6.40 -17.83 -9.03
N PRO A 585 -5.56 -17.45 -10.01
CA PRO A 585 -5.83 -17.67 -11.44
C PRO A 585 -6.16 -19.13 -11.80
N LEU A 586 -5.41 -20.09 -11.25
CA LEU A 586 -5.62 -21.52 -11.52
C LEU A 586 -6.95 -22.03 -10.96
N VAL A 587 -7.33 -21.56 -9.77
CA VAL A 587 -8.60 -21.90 -9.12
C VAL A 587 -9.78 -21.42 -9.97
N MET A 588 -9.73 -20.18 -10.45
CA MET A 588 -10.76 -19.65 -11.36
C MET A 588 -10.81 -20.42 -12.68
N LEU A 589 -9.65 -20.77 -13.24
CA LEU A 589 -9.58 -21.57 -14.47
C LEU A 589 -10.30 -22.91 -14.28
N HIS A 590 -10.04 -23.63 -13.19
CA HIS A 590 -10.68 -24.91 -12.89
C HIS A 590 -12.19 -24.78 -12.68
N MET A 591 -12.64 -23.75 -11.95
CA MET A 591 -14.08 -23.49 -11.80
C MET A 591 -14.75 -23.20 -13.15
N LEU A 592 -14.13 -22.40 -14.02
CA LEU A 592 -14.67 -22.12 -15.36
C LEU A 592 -14.74 -23.37 -16.24
N PHE A 593 -13.78 -24.29 -16.14
CA PHE A 593 -13.89 -25.58 -16.83
C PHE A 593 -15.10 -26.39 -16.38
N VAL A 594 -15.33 -26.49 -15.06
CA VAL A 594 -16.49 -27.21 -14.50
C VAL A 594 -17.79 -26.56 -14.95
N LEU A 595 -17.92 -25.24 -14.78
CA LEU A 595 -19.13 -24.51 -15.18
C LEU A 595 -19.40 -24.62 -16.68
N ASN A 596 -18.38 -24.51 -17.52
CA ASN A 596 -18.53 -24.61 -18.97
C ASN A 596 -18.98 -26.02 -19.40
N HIS A 597 -18.35 -27.08 -18.87
CA HIS A 597 -18.74 -28.46 -19.18
C HIS A 597 -20.15 -28.80 -18.69
N HIS A 598 -20.56 -28.27 -17.54
CA HIS A 598 -21.92 -28.43 -17.03
C HIS A 598 -22.95 -27.73 -17.93
N LYS A 599 -22.69 -26.49 -18.37
CA LYS A 599 -23.60 -25.76 -19.29
C LYS A 599 -23.69 -26.41 -20.68
N LEU A 600 -22.63 -27.08 -21.13
CA LEU A 600 -22.61 -27.88 -22.36
C LEU A 600 -23.25 -29.28 -22.20
N GLY A 601 -23.75 -29.63 -21.00
CA GLY A 601 -24.42 -30.92 -20.75
C GLY A 601 -23.49 -32.13 -20.59
N ASN A 602 -22.18 -31.93 -20.45
CA ASN A 602 -21.18 -33.00 -20.34
C ASN A 602 -20.87 -33.35 -18.88
N SER A 603 -21.72 -34.16 -18.24
CA SER A 603 -21.60 -34.56 -16.82
C SER A 603 -20.25 -35.20 -16.48
N ASP A 604 -19.77 -36.10 -17.32
CA ASP A 604 -18.57 -36.91 -17.04
C ASP A 604 -17.29 -36.06 -17.08
N MET A 605 -17.24 -35.09 -18.00
CA MET A 605 -16.14 -34.14 -18.11
C MET A 605 -16.16 -33.10 -16.99
N SER A 606 -17.36 -32.75 -16.51
CA SER A 606 -17.55 -31.91 -15.33
C SER A 606 -16.98 -32.59 -14.08
N GLN A 607 -17.33 -33.87 -13.85
CA GLN A 607 -16.81 -34.65 -12.72
C GLN A 607 -15.29 -34.85 -12.76
N LYS A 608 -14.73 -35.18 -13.93
CA LYS A 608 -13.26 -35.26 -14.11
C LYS A 608 -12.56 -33.93 -13.82
N SER A 609 -13.19 -32.81 -14.17
CA SER A 609 -12.66 -31.47 -13.90
C SER A 609 -12.70 -31.13 -12.41
N VAL A 610 -13.76 -31.54 -11.70
CA VAL A 610 -13.85 -31.44 -10.23
C VAL A 610 -12.77 -32.27 -9.54
N GLN A 611 -12.53 -33.51 -9.99
CA GLN A 611 -11.46 -34.36 -9.43
C GLN A 611 -10.06 -33.74 -9.62
N LYS A 612 -9.79 -33.16 -10.79
CA LYS A 612 -8.55 -32.42 -11.03
C LYS A 612 -8.39 -31.22 -10.09
N PHE A 613 -9.48 -30.49 -9.86
CA PHE A 613 -9.48 -29.36 -8.93
C PHE A 613 -9.27 -29.82 -7.47
N TYR A 614 -9.90 -30.92 -7.07
CA TYR A 614 -9.70 -31.53 -5.76
C TYR A 614 -8.26 -31.99 -5.54
N ASN A 615 -7.64 -32.61 -6.55
CA ASN A 615 -6.24 -33.04 -6.48
C ASN A 615 -5.28 -31.86 -6.33
N LEU A 616 -5.53 -30.75 -7.04
CA LEU A 616 -4.76 -29.51 -6.89
C LEU A 616 -4.83 -29.00 -5.45
N MET A 617 -6.01 -28.96 -4.84
CA MET A 617 -6.17 -28.47 -3.47
C MET A 617 -5.52 -29.36 -2.40
N LEU A 618 -5.40 -30.67 -2.64
CA LEU A 618 -4.79 -31.62 -1.70
C LEU A 618 -3.26 -31.73 -1.78
N HIS A 619 -2.69 -31.61 -2.99
CA HIS A 619 -1.27 -31.91 -3.24
C HIS A 619 -0.44 -30.64 -3.50
N ASP A 620 -1.05 -29.46 -3.43
CA ASP A 620 -0.33 -28.20 -3.63
C ASP A 620 0.36 -27.75 -2.33
N ASP A 621 1.69 -27.85 -2.35
CA ASP A 621 2.62 -27.32 -1.35
C ASP A 621 2.77 -25.79 -1.48
N GLU A 622 1.65 -25.07 -1.57
CA GLU A 622 1.56 -23.60 -1.65
C GLU A 622 2.19 -22.95 -2.90
N ALA A 623 2.58 -23.75 -3.88
CA ALA A 623 3.18 -23.28 -5.12
C ALA A 623 2.15 -22.54 -6.00
N TYR A 624 0.89 -23.00 -6.01
CA TYR A 624 -0.16 -22.49 -6.90
C TYR A 624 -1.31 -21.79 -6.17
N VAL A 625 -1.59 -22.16 -4.92
CA VAL A 625 -2.66 -21.64 -4.07
C VAL A 625 -2.06 -21.16 -2.74
N PRO A 626 -1.90 -19.84 -2.56
CA PRO A 626 -1.40 -19.28 -1.31
C PRO A 626 -2.29 -19.65 -0.13
N LYS A 627 -1.70 -19.92 1.04
CA LYS A 627 -2.43 -20.18 2.30
C LYS A 627 -3.56 -19.18 2.56
N ASN A 628 -3.30 -17.90 2.28
CA ASN A 628 -4.23 -16.81 2.54
C ASN A 628 -5.49 -16.87 1.67
N LEU A 629 -5.43 -17.47 0.48
CA LEU A 629 -6.55 -17.53 -0.47
C LEU A 629 -7.22 -18.93 -0.52
N ARG A 630 -6.88 -19.80 0.44
CA ARG A 630 -7.47 -21.14 0.52
C ARG A 630 -8.95 -21.09 0.90
N ASP A 631 -9.39 -20.06 1.62
CA ASP A 631 -10.80 -19.87 2.01
C ASP A 631 -11.73 -19.90 0.78
N ILE A 632 -11.50 -19.02 -0.19
CA ILE A 632 -12.29 -18.92 -1.42
C ILE A 632 -12.04 -20.11 -2.35
N SER A 633 -10.83 -20.67 -2.34
CA SER A 633 -10.49 -21.82 -3.19
C SER A 633 -11.29 -23.07 -2.80
N TRP A 634 -11.39 -23.37 -1.49
CA TRP A 634 -12.25 -24.44 -0.98
C TRP A 634 -13.74 -24.15 -1.20
N GLN A 635 -14.16 -22.89 -1.05
CA GLN A 635 -15.53 -22.48 -1.34
C GLN A 635 -15.91 -22.72 -2.81
N MET A 636 -15.05 -22.33 -3.76
CA MET A 636 -15.28 -22.52 -5.20
C MET A 636 -15.35 -24.00 -5.58
N LEU A 637 -14.52 -24.84 -4.96
CA LEU A 637 -14.59 -26.30 -5.11
C LEU A 637 -15.93 -26.85 -4.61
N GLY A 638 -16.39 -26.41 -3.44
CA GLY A 638 -17.69 -26.79 -2.88
C GLY A 638 -18.86 -26.39 -3.79
N ILE A 639 -18.82 -25.20 -4.39
CA ILE A 639 -19.82 -24.75 -5.38
C ILE A 639 -19.81 -25.66 -6.62
N CYS A 640 -18.63 -26.00 -7.13
CA CYS A 640 -18.48 -26.90 -8.26
C CYS A 640 -19.03 -28.31 -7.97
N GLN A 641 -18.74 -28.86 -6.79
CA GLN A 641 -19.26 -30.16 -6.33
C GLN A 641 -20.79 -30.12 -6.19
N GLN A 642 -21.34 -29.04 -5.62
CA GLN A 642 -22.78 -28.84 -5.48
C GLN A 642 -23.51 -28.81 -6.83
N ILE A 643 -22.93 -28.14 -7.85
CA ILE A 643 -23.49 -28.08 -9.22
C ILE A 643 -23.44 -29.45 -9.91
N CYS A 644 -22.37 -30.22 -9.66
CA CYS A 644 -22.22 -31.58 -10.17
C CYS A 644 -23.05 -32.64 -9.42
N GLY A 645 -23.73 -32.27 -8.33
CA GLY A 645 -24.58 -33.15 -7.53
C GLY A 645 -23.87 -33.93 -6.42
N ASP A 646 -22.60 -33.64 -6.13
CA ASP A 646 -21.83 -34.22 -5.01
C ASP A 646 -22.01 -33.35 -3.75
N TYR A 647 -23.05 -33.67 -2.97
CA TYR A 647 -23.42 -32.90 -1.78
C TYR A 647 -22.53 -33.20 -0.57
N ASP A 648 -22.04 -34.43 -0.42
CA ASP A 648 -21.16 -34.83 0.68
C ASP A 648 -19.76 -34.22 0.52
N GLY A 649 -19.22 -34.23 -0.70
CA GLY A 649 -17.98 -33.54 -1.04
C GLY A 649 -18.10 -32.03 -0.84
N ALA A 650 -19.20 -31.42 -1.30
CA ALA A 650 -19.46 -29.99 -1.14
C ALA A 650 -19.52 -29.57 0.35
N PHE A 651 -20.17 -30.37 1.20
CA PHE A 651 -20.23 -30.10 2.64
C PHE A 651 -18.85 -30.08 3.28
N ARG A 652 -17.99 -31.06 2.98
CA ARG A 652 -16.62 -31.10 3.51
C ARG A 652 -15.79 -29.92 3.01
N SER A 653 -15.90 -29.57 1.74
CA SER A 653 -15.19 -28.40 1.16
C SER A 653 -15.61 -27.09 1.84
N PHE A 654 -16.90 -26.91 2.13
CA PHE A 654 -17.36 -25.72 2.88
C PHE A 654 -16.89 -25.72 4.34
N GLN A 655 -16.80 -26.87 5.00
CA GLN A 655 -16.20 -26.96 6.34
C GLN A 655 -14.71 -26.61 6.33
N PHE A 656 -13.95 -27.11 5.35
CA PHE A 656 -12.55 -26.74 5.20
C PHE A 656 -12.38 -25.25 4.94
N SER A 657 -13.23 -24.63 4.11
CA SER A 657 -13.23 -23.18 3.89
C SER A 657 -13.40 -22.39 5.20
N LEU A 658 -14.28 -22.82 6.11
CA LEU A 658 -14.48 -22.18 7.42
C LEU A 658 -13.29 -22.34 8.39
N GLN A 659 -12.51 -23.42 8.26
CA GLN A 659 -11.32 -23.64 9.08
C GLN A 659 -10.10 -22.82 8.62
N GLN A 660 -10.11 -22.31 7.39
CA GLN A 660 -9.02 -21.49 6.87
C GLN A 660 -9.10 -20.04 7.35
N PHE A 661 -7.97 -19.34 7.24
CA PHE A 661 -7.89 -17.89 7.46
C PHE A 661 -8.82 -17.15 6.49
N GLN A 662 -9.72 -16.33 7.03
CA GLN A 662 -10.79 -15.67 6.29
C GLN A 662 -10.31 -14.38 5.62
N PHE A 663 -9.52 -14.51 4.56
CA PHE A 663 -9.01 -13.36 3.82
C PHE A 663 -10.11 -12.64 3.03
N ASN A 664 -11.06 -13.38 2.45
CA ASN A 664 -12.14 -12.83 1.64
C ASN A 664 -13.42 -12.52 2.43
N PHE A 665 -13.44 -12.82 3.74
CA PHE A 665 -14.60 -12.62 4.64
C PHE A 665 -15.89 -13.29 4.15
N ILE A 666 -15.81 -14.58 3.77
CA ILE A 666 -16.93 -15.33 3.18
C ILE A 666 -17.67 -16.25 4.16
N MET A 667 -17.34 -16.23 5.46
CA MET A 667 -17.92 -17.12 6.47
C MET A 667 -19.45 -17.20 6.42
N LYS A 668 -20.13 -16.05 6.33
CA LYS A 668 -21.61 -16.00 6.25
C LYS A 668 -22.14 -16.75 5.04
N ALA A 669 -21.50 -16.62 3.87
CA ALA A 669 -21.88 -17.34 2.66
C ALA A 669 -21.65 -18.84 2.81
N SER A 670 -20.51 -19.26 3.37
CA SER A 670 -20.21 -20.67 3.64
C SER A 670 -21.26 -21.30 4.59
N SER A 671 -21.63 -20.61 5.67
CA SER A 671 -22.68 -21.08 6.59
C SER A 671 -24.05 -21.21 5.90
N ILE A 672 -24.45 -20.23 5.08
CA ILE A 672 -25.72 -20.28 4.34
C ILE A 672 -25.74 -21.47 3.37
N ARG A 673 -24.63 -21.74 2.67
CA ARG A 673 -24.53 -22.88 1.75
C ARG A 673 -24.57 -24.23 2.47
N ILE A 674 -23.91 -24.34 3.62
CA ILE A 674 -23.97 -25.54 4.47
C ILE A 674 -25.42 -25.81 4.92
N LEU A 675 -26.11 -24.79 5.41
CA LEU A 675 -27.52 -24.91 5.82
C LEU A 675 -28.42 -25.31 4.64
N THR A 676 -28.15 -24.79 3.44
CA THR A 676 -28.90 -25.15 2.22
C THR A 676 -28.68 -26.62 1.84
N ILE A 677 -27.47 -27.14 1.97
CA ILE A 677 -27.17 -28.56 1.71
C ILE A 677 -27.84 -29.45 2.76
N LEU A 678 -27.69 -29.13 4.05
CA LEU A 678 -28.31 -29.88 5.13
C LEU A 678 -29.83 -29.92 4.98
N GLY A 679 -30.47 -28.79 4.65
CA GLY A 679 -31.91 -28.73 4.39
C GLY A 679 -32.37 -29.57 3.19
N ARG A 680 -31.51 -29.81 2.19
CA ARG A 680 -31.83 -30.69 1.06
C ARG A 680 -31.60 -32.17 1.38
N LEU A 681 -30.55 -32.48 2.14
CA LEU A 681 -30.29 -33.85 2.61
C LEU A 681 -31.40 -34.30 3.56
N LEU A 682 -31.88 -33.42 4.45
CA LEU A 682 -33.00 -33.68 5.36
C LEU A 682 -34.37 -33.83 4.66
N ARG A 683 -34.53 -33.38 3.40
CA ARG A 683 -35.75 -33.60 2.60
C ARG A 683 -35.74 -34.90 1.80
N LYS A 684 -34.60 -35.59 1.74
CA LYS A 684 -34.45 -36.91 1.09
C LYS A 684 -34.69 -38.06 2.07
N TYR A 685 -34.68 -37.77 3.37
CA TYR A 685 -35.23 -38.60 4.44
C TYR A 685 -36.64 -38.11 4.76
#